data_AF-A0A9E5KJB3-F1
#
_entry.id   AF-A0A9E5KJB3-F1
#
_cell.length_a   1.000
_cell.length_b   1.000
_cell.length_c   1.000
_cell.angle_alpha   90.00
_cell.angle_beta   90.00
_cell.angle_gamma   90.00
#
_symmetry.space_group_name_H-M   'P 1'
#
loop_
_entity.id
_entity.type
_entity.pdbx_description
1 polymer ?
#
loop_
_entity_poly.entity_id
_entity_poly.type
_entity_poly.pdbx_seq_one_letter_code
_entity_poly.pdbx_strand_id
1 'polypeptide(L)'
;MKKTNFLNKIIGAVGLTILSGQISAQQTYVNKEWDVYSGNPGQYDYVSTALDPNGNLISISNNQPNGNSNIFLNCICPIGNVLWQENCTSLPLVEDYGVDVKVDNFGNSYTCGAKHNGNNYDYYIAKYSQTGVLIWDYQYNGIGNSDDAPSALVLDANYNVYVTGSSYGTNTYTDFATLKIDGANGALIWESRYNFNNKPEVATDIKIDGTGNVLVCGASAQNFFNSDFAVVKYNGSNGNQIAVKRHNSPGNGYDLPSEMVIDANNFIYVLGTSNSNLPNKDIKLIAYDPSLQIQWTEYIDKSGGSDEGYGITLDSNGDLIITGYCTKSSGGTDCVTAKYAPSTGNQIWINEKTALVDTQTSKGRKVKTDSNGNIYVTSEADINGTRDLVTFSYDSNGQLRWEKSFNNPSNGSDNASKILVNNESIFVTGKSNDGGIDNTVTIKYATKEKPLDPVTDINGNQYVDNELLIRFDTSAVIKDVIDKKDFTFGILSDFVKPNVLNELELKTGFSWKSLSTFKIFLRMTTADSISITRLGDTIRLDDFWATLSVYIPVEYNEQQIADSISTLFPLIQYAERDFFSEFHSAPNDALYSSEMIGLYNPLNGIEVESAWDKQVGQTYTKVGVFDTGINWRHEDYGDGTSSGTKVVGGWDYYNNVSPFSQVEPDLDGHGTATSGLIGALRNNNIGISGVAGGDVQAGNTGCQLFSMAIPISGQVSHSTLHSIAAPAIVEGASYNPSTGYGYGLHIQNHSWGTPTNTNVLKEAVKSCYQNNCIFVASSGNDGNATINYPATYKDEWVLKVGANDGTGDRASFSTYGNDLDVLAPGTNDLYMVLDNTNNSGYIDLVEDVDIYGNPVFLDINGTSFAAPLASGACALLYSEHNTNNGYPNNLAPEDMEAFINSFKTDVPPAGYDQETGHGRINTNYALEKLMLPQYFVKHSGGQNNTTAIPSYNNQVIVANNINGVAAGSYWADRYQVTNTFLDIFAPTQTVISHWPRNSSSVGVSAANPITGDTYFSYTPTISQNVASVTTTTFCWFITTSTNSQTVNKWIPAAPSQLRTAYSLYVKDNAVTGIDEAELESGFNIYPNPSNSQITIDYYLLTETDSEVAIYDATGKLIAQHTLENQNSGNQSVTINISHLADGLYLCNLKVGDQIVSKRIVKN
;
A
#
# COMPACT_ATOMS: atom_id res chain seq x y z
N MET A 1 13.96 57.99 -7.57
CA MET A 1 12.88 57.02 -7.30
C MET A 1 13.54 55.78 -6.70
N LYS A 2 13.63 55.49 -5.39
CA LYS A 2 12.76 55.75 -4.22
C LYS A 2 11.30 55.33 -4.45
N LYS A 3 11.07 54.02 -4.62
CA LYS A 3 9.89 53.23 -4.18
C LYS A 3 9.85 51.85 -4.88
N THR A 4 10.84 50.99 -4.64
CA THR A 4 10.73 49.57 -5.04
C THR A 4 11.52 48.57 -4.17
N ASN A 5 12.25 49.03 -3.14
CA ASN A 5 13.06 48.18 -2.25
C ASN A 5 12.45 47.97 -0.85
N PHE A 6 11.12 48.00 -0.72
CA PHE A 6 10.44 47.74 0.57
C PHE A 6 9.37 46.63 0.52
N LEU A 7 9.05 46.06 -0.65
CA LEU A 7 8.17 44.89 -0.74
C LEU A 7 8.94 43.55 -0.78
N ASN A 8 10.14 43.49 -1.38
CA ASN A 8 10.90 42.23 -1.44
C ASN A 8 11.71 41.91 -0.17
N LYS A 9 11.72 42.80 0.84
CA LYS A 9 12.29 42.52 2.17
C LYS A 9 11.27 42.09 3.23
N ILE A 10 9.98 42.06 2.89
CA ILE A 10 8.94 41.48 3.76
C ILE A 10 8.57 40.06 3.30
N ILE A 11 8.90 39.66 2.07
CA ILE A 11 8.65 38.29 1.57
C ILE A 11 9.76 37.31 1.97
N GLY A 12 11.00 37.78 2.17
CA GLY A 12 12.13 36.95 2.64
C GLY A 12 12.27 36.79 4.17
N ALA A 13 11.36 37.38 4.96
CA ALA A 13 11.37 37.25 6.42
C ALA A 13 10.02 36.77 6.99
N VAL A 14 9.04 36.47 6.14
CA VAL A 14 7.75 35.84 6.52
C VAL A 14 7.68 34.37 6.08
N GLY A 15 8.65 33.89 5.29
CA GLY A 15 8.84 32.47 4.99
C GLY A 15 9.38 31.62 6.15
N LEU A 16 9.60 32.22 7.34
CA LEU A 16 10.05 31.51 8.54
C LEU A 16 9.11 31.73 9.76
N THR A 17 7.87 32.17 9.55
CA THR A 17 6.89 32.34 10.66
C THR A 17 5.42 32.15 10.25
N ILE A 18 5.13 31.42 9.17
CA ILE A 18 3.79 30.86 8.91
C ILE A 18 3.92 29.36 8.60
N LEU A 19 4.43 28.63 9.59
CA LEU A 19 4.20 27.19 9.78
C LEU A 19 4.13 26.95 11.30
N SER A 20 3.32 27.75 11.98
CA SER A 20 2.81 27.45 13.33
C SER A 20 1.30 27.25 13.29
N GLY A 21 0.86 26.57 12.23
CA GLY A 21 -0.33 25.74 12.27
C GLY A 21 0.14 24.35 11.88
N GLN A 22 0.76 23.62 12.83
CA GLN A 22 0.90 22.18 12.65
C GLN A 22 -0.52 21.66 12.43
N ILE A 23 -0.80 21.16 11.23
CA ILE A 23 -1.88 20.18 11.09
C ILE A 23 -1.30 18.96 11.81
N SER A 24 -1.59 18.85 13.11
CA SER A 24 -1.27 17.68 13.91
C SER A 24 -2.00 16.52 13.25
N ALA A 25 -1.25 15.55 12.71
CA ALA A 25 -1.84 14.30 12.26
C ALA A 25 -2.52 13.66 13.48
N GLN A 26 -3.78 13.26 13.36
CA GLN A 26 -4.55 12.73 14.49
C GLN A 26 -5.06 11.33 14.14
N GLN A 27 -4.97 10.41 15.11
CA GLN A 27 -5.60 9.10 15.01
C GLN A 27 -6.94 9.14 15.75
N THR A 28 -8.02 8.82 15.04
CA THR A 28 -9.36 8.77 15.63
C THR A 28 -9.62 7.41 16.29
N TYR A 29 -9.80 7.41 17.60
CA TYR A 29 -10.24 6.25 18.38
C TYR A 29 -11.76 6.25 18.54
N VAL A 30 -12.36 5.05 18.52
CA VAL A 30 -13.83 4.90 18.60
C VAL A 30 -14.20 3.80 19.58
N ASN A 31 -14.92 4.20 20.63
CA ASN A 31 -15.52 3.30 21.60
C ASN A 31 -16.97 3.01 21.26
N LYS A 32 -17.43 1.78 21.47
CA LYS A 32 -18.85 1.52 21.74
C LYS A 32 -19.04 1.61 23.25
N GLU A 33 -19.66 2.67 23.73
CA GLU A 33 -19.85 2.87 25.17
C GLU A 33 -20.89 1.91 25.74
N TRP A 34 -21.99 1.74 25.01
CA TRP A 34 -23.06 0.81 25.35
C TRP A 34 -23.93 0.53 24.14
N ASP A 35 -24.63 -0.60 24.20
CA ASP A 35 -25.79 -0.91 23.40
C ASP A 35 -26.94 -1.30 24.34
N VAL A 36 -28.13 -0.77 24.06
CA VAL A 36 -29.33 -0.98 24.87
C VAL A 36 -30.43 -1.51 23.95
N TYR A 37 -30.96 -2.67 24.32
CA TYR A 37 -32.12 -3.28 23.69
C TYR A 37 -33.38 -2.81 24.41
N SER A 38 -34.35 -2.25 23.69
CA SER A 38 -35.55 -1.68 24.27
C SER A 38 -36.75 -1.78 23.33
N GLY A 39 -37.82 -2.46 23.73
CA GLY A 39 -38.98 -2.63 22.87
C GLY A 39 -38.77 -3.64 21.74
N ASN A 40 -39.87 -3.93 21.04
CA ASN A 40 -39.95 -4.92 19.97
C ASN A 40 -40.65 -4.23 18.77
N PRO A 41 -39.94 -4.01 17.65
CA PRO A 41 -40.44 -3.19 16.55
C PRO A 41 -41.67 -3.79 15.87
N GLY A 42 -41.89 -5.10 15.98
CA GLY A 42 -43.03 -5.78 15.37
C GLY A 42 -42.94 -5.82 13.85
N GLN A 43 -44.09 -5.63 13.19
CA GLN A 43 -44.19 -5.68 11.73
C GLN A 43 -43.54 -4.46 11.04
N TYR A 44 -43.60 -3.28 11.66
CA TYR A 44 -43.10 -2.04 11.09
C TYR A 44 -42.03 -1.42 11.98
N ASP A 45 -40.84 -1.23 11.44
CA ASP A 45 -39.66 -0.78 12.16
C ASP A 45 -39.62 0.76 12.30
N TYR A 46 -40.70 1.36 12.79
CA TYR A 46 -40.75 2.81 13.04
C TYR A 46 -39.97 3.16 14.30
N VAL A 47 -38.94 3.98 14.10
CA VAL A 47 -38.08 4.46 15.19
C VAL A 47 -37.73 5.92 14.93
N SER A 48 -37.86 6.75 15.96
CA SER A 48 -37.27 8.08 15.98
C SER A 48 -36.63 8.36 17.33
N THR A 49 -35.62 9.21 17.31
CA THR A 49 -34.85 9.58 18.48
C THR A 49 -34.59 11.08 18.52
N ALA A 50 -34.46 11.60 19.74
CA ALA A 50 -34.06 12.97 20.02
C ALA A 50 -33.21 13.02 21.29
N LEU A 51 -32.34 14.01 21.41
CA LEU A 51 -31.57 14.27 22.62
C LEU A 51 -32.23 15.41 23.41
N ASP A 52 -32.32 15.24 24.72
CA ASP A 52 -32.67 16.33 25.64
C ASP A 52 -31.45 17.23 25.95
N PRO A 53 -31.64 18.38 26.61
CA PRO A 53 -30.54 19.28 26.98
C PRO A 53 -29.48 18.68 27.93
N ASN A 54 -29.79 17.57 28.61
CA ASN A 54 -28.86 16.85 29.48
C ASN A 54 -28.10 15.74 28.72
N GLY A 55 -28.37 15.56 27.42
CA GLY A 55 -27.81 14.49 26.60
C GLY A 55 -28.49 13.13 26.78
N ASN A 56 -29.65 13.07 27.46
CA ASN A 56 -30.45 11.85 27.53
C ASN A 56 -31.09 11.59 26.15
N LEU A 57 -31.03 10.35 25.70
CA LEU A 57 -31.68 9.90 24.47
C LEU A 57 -33.13 9.52 24.76
N ILE A 58 -34.06 10.23 24.13
CA ILE A 58 -35.47 9.85 24.07
C ILE A 58 -35.72 9.15 22.74
N SER A 59 -36.19 7.91 22.79
CA SER A 59 -36.61 7.15 21.62
C SER A 59 -38.10 6.86 21.66
N ILE A 60 -38.75 6.93 20.50
CA ILE A 60 -40.07 6.36 20.26
C ILE A 60 -39.92 5.18 19.30
N SER A 61 -40.50 4.04 19.65
CA SER A 61 -40.55 2.81 18.85
C SER A 61 -41.83 2.03 19.19
N ASN A 62 -41.84 0.72 18.88
CA ASN A 62 -42.94 -0.18 19.22
C ASN A 62 -42.52 -1.22 20.28
N ASN A 63 -43.50 -1.78 20.99
CA ASN A 63 -43.30 -2.91 21.88
C ASN A 63 -44.47 -3.90 21.83
N GLN A 64 -44.17 -5.21 21.83
CA GLN A 64 -45.15 -6.29 21.65
C GLN A 64 -45.28 -7.22 22.87
N PRO A 65 -45.61 -6.72 24.08
CA PRO A 65 -45.67 -7.55 25.29
C PRO A 65 -46.73 -8.67 25.22
N ASN A 66 -47.76 -8.50 24.39
CA ASN A 66 -48.88 -9.43 24.23
C ASN A 66 -49.08 -9.88 22.77
N GLY A 67 -48.06 -9.74 21.91
CA GLY A 67 -48.14 -10.04 20.48
C GLY A 67 -48.83 -8.98 19.60
N ASN A 68 -49.20 -7.82 20.16
CA ASN A 68 -49.67 -6.64 19.41
C ASN A 68 -48.74 -5.46 19.68
N SER A 69 -48.45 -4.65 18.66
CA SER A 69 -47.61 -3.46 18.78
C SER A 69 -48.27 -2.38 19.64
N ASN A 70 -47.50 -1.77 20.54
CA ASN A 70 -47.90 -0.57 21.27
C ASN A 70 -46.83 0.50 21.08
N ILE A 71 -47.23 1.77 21.09
CA ILE A 71 -46.28 2.89 21.10
C ILE A 71 -45.43 2.79 22.37
N PHE A 72 -44.11 2.81 22.21
CA PHE A 72 -43.16 2.66 23.29
C PHE A 72 -42.20 3.84 23.33
N LEU A 73 -42.13 4.54 24.46
CA LEU A 73 -41.14 5.57 24.73
C LEU A 73 -40.09 5.03 25.70
N ASN A 74 -38.85 5.43 25.48
CA ASN A 74 -37.72 5.03 26.30
C ASN A 74 -36.74 6.20 26.43
N CYS A 75 -36.29 6.46 27.66
CA CYS A 75 -35.30 7.48 27.98
C CYS A 75 -34.05 6.83 28.53
N ILE A 76 -32.91 7.01 27.85
CA ILE A 76 -31.62 6.46 28.21
C ILE A 76 -30.68 7.62 28.55
N CYS A 77 -30.03 7.57 29.72
CA CYS A 77 -29.05 8.58 30.09
C CYS A 77 -27.73 8.38 29.34
N PRO A 78 -26.82 9.38 29.32
CA PRO A 78 -25.57 9.31 28.56
C PRO A 78 -24.70 8.09 28.84
N ILE A 79 -24.80 7.49 30.03
CA ILE A 79 -24.03 6.30 30.45
C ILE A 79 -24.75 4.96 30.17
N GLY A 80 -25.90 4.98 29.50
CA GLY A 80 -26.60 3.77 29.03
C GLY A 80 -27.66 3.22 29.98
N ASN A 81 -27.93 3.88 31.11
CA ASN A 81 -29.00 3.46 32.01
C ASN A 81 -30.35 4.01 31.54
N VAL A 82 -31.36 3.16 31.55
CA VAL A 82 -32.75 3.56 31.33
C VAL A 82 -33.24 4.39 32.53
N LEU A 83 -33.68 5.63 32.29
CA LEU A 83 -34.25 6.51 33.32
C LEU A 83 -35.74 6.28 33.50
N TRP A 84 -36.48 6.12 32.40
CA TRP A 84 -37.89 5.82 32.40
C TRP A 84 -38.32 5.20 31.06
N GLN A 85 -39.43 4.47 31.08
CA GLN A 85 -40.05 3.83 29.93
C GLN A 85 -41.57 3.97 30.05
N GLU A 86 -42.24 4.21 28.93
CA GLU A 86 -43.69 4.32 28.87
C GLU A 86 -44.25 3.49 27.72
N ASN A 87 -45.25 2.66 28.03
CA ASN A 87 -46.01 1.90 27.04
C ASN A 87 -47.37 2.57 26.88
N CYS A 88 -47.62 3.17 25.72
CA CYS A 88 -48.87 3.83 25.42
C CYS A 88 -49.78 2.82 24.72
N THR A 89 -50.64 2.18 25.51
CA THR A 89 -51.57 1.17 25.03
C THR A 89 -52.94 1.77 24.66
N SER A 90 -53.62 1.12 23.73
CA SER A 90 -55.04 1.33 23.43
C SER A 90 -55.89 0.18 24.00
N LEU A 91 -56.90 -0.26 23.25
CA LEU A 91 -57.77 -1.37 23.60
C LEU A 91 -56.99 -2.71 23.61
N PRO A 92 -57.42 -3.73 24.37
CA PRO A 92 -56.82 -5.04 24.28
C PRO A 92 -56.95 -5.59 22.84
N LEU A 93 -55.86 -6.12 22.27
CA LEU A 93 -55.81 -6.84 20.98
C LEU A 93 -55.80 -5.98 19.69
N VAL A 94 -55.37 -4.72 19.75
CA VAL A 94 -55.14 -3.87 18.56
C VAL A 94 -53.70 -3.35 18.54
N GLU A 95 -53.22 -2.92 17.36
CA GLU A 95 -51.84 -2.46 17.16
C GLU A 95 -51.78 -0.93 17.15
N ASP A 96 -50.81 -0.34 17.85
CA ASP A 96 -50.46 1.08 17.83
C ASP A 96 -49.00 1.26 17.42
N TYR A 97 -48.69 2.33 16.69
CA TYR A 97 -47.38 2.55 16.07
C TYR A 97 -46.80 3.92 16.40
N GLY A 98 -45.60 3.96 16.97
CA GLY A 98 -44.88 5.20 17.27
C GLY A 98 -44.16 5.72 16.01
N VAL A 99 -44.11 7.04 15.79
CA VAL A 99 -43.57 7.59 14.53
C VAL A 99 -42.43 8.57 14.75
N ASP A 100 -42.66 9.68 15.45
CA ASP A 100 -41.64 10.72 15.63
C ASP A 100 -41.64 11.31 17.05
N VAL A 101 -40.49 11.82 17.48
CA VAL A 101 -40.28 12.49 18.77
C VAL A 101 -39.43 13.74 18.60
N LYS A 102 -39.74 14.79 19.36
CA LYS A 102 -38.92 16.00 19.56
C LYS A 102 -38.89 16.37 21.02
N VAL A 103 -37.89 17.13 21.43
CA VAL A 103 -37.69 17.52 22.84
C VAL A 103 -37.54 19.04 22.92
N ASP A 104 -38.12 19.66 23.95
CA ASP A 104 -37.93 21.09 24.23
C ASP A 104 -36.71 21.36 25.12
N ASN A 105 -36.35 22.63 25.30
CA ASN A 105 -35.21 23.02 26.14
C ASN A 105 -35.44 22.78 27.65
N PHE A 106 -36.62 22.31 28.05
CA PHE A 106 -36.91 21.89 29.42
C PHE A 106 -36.83 20.36 29.59
N GLY A 107 -36.52 19.62 28.53
CA GLY A 107 -36.45 18.16 28.53
C GLY A 107 -37.80 17.46 28.36
N ASN A 108 -38.89 18.18 28.05
CA ASN A 108 -40.18 17.53 27.76
C ASN A 108 -40.18 16.96 26.35
N SER A 109 -40.70 15.74 26.18
CA SER A 109 -40.81 15.10 24.87
C SER A 109 -42.20 15.28 24.27
N TYR A 110 -42.25 15.50 22.96
CA TYR A 110 -43.45 15.62 22.15
C TYR A 110 -43.40 14.53 21.10
N THR A 111 -44.45 13.73 21.02
CA THR A 111 -44.50 12.55 20.15
C THR A 111 -45.70 12.55 19.23
N CYS A 112 -45.57 11.85 18.11
CA CYS A 112 -46.70 11.44 17.30
C CYS A 112 -46.65 9.94 16.96
N GLY A 113 -47.81 9.34 16.78
CA GLY A 113 -47.98 7.94 16.38
C GLY A 113 -49.39 7.67 15.84
N ALA A 114 -49.61 6.48 15.28
CA ALA A 114 -50.93 6.02 14.86
C ALA A 114 -51.51 5.13 15.98
N LYS A 115 -52.70 5.48 16.48
CA LYS A 115 -53.38 4.74 17.57
C LYS A 115 -54.70 4.17 17.07
N HIS A 116 -54.95 2.90 17.30
CA HIS A 116 -56.16 2.23 16.83
C HIS A 116 -57.30 2.42 17.84
N ASN A 117 -58.44 2.96 17.38
CA ASN A 117 -59.59 3.24 18.27
C ASN A 117 -60.60 2.08 18.37
N GLY A 118 -60.35 0.98 17.66
CA GLY A 118 -61.22 -0.21 17.58
C GLY A 118 -61.83 -0.43 16.19
N ASN A 119 -61.82 0.58 15.30
CA ASN A 119 -62.28 0.46 13.91
C ASN A 119 -61.22 0.83 12.88
N ASN A 120 -60.43 1.87 13.15
CA ASN A 120 -59.44 2.47 12.25
C ASN A 120 -58.27 3.05 13.07
N TYR A 121 -57.23 3.52 12.37
CA TYR A 121 -56.12 4.26 12.97
C TYR A 121 -56.40 5.77 13.03
N ASP A 122 -56.04 6.41 14.14
CA ASP A 122 -56.11 7.87 14.32
C ASP A 122 -54.71 8.43 14.63
N TYR A 123 -54.47 9.71 14.34
CA TYR A 123 -53.27 10.38 14.84
C TYR A 123 -53.34 10.44 16.35
N TYR A 124 -52.24 10.12 17.01
CA TYR A 124 -52.02 10.30 18.43
C TYR A 124 -50.83 11.23 18.62
N ILE A 125 -51.05 12.35 19.28
CA ILE A 125 -50.02 13.37 19.55
C ILE A 125 -49.99 13.57 21.06
N ALA A 126 -48.81 13.50 21.67
CA ALA A 126 -48.70 13.56 23.12
C ALA A 126 -47.47 14.34 23.57
N LYS A 127 -47.54 14.86 24.79
CA LYS A 127 -46.43 15.50 25.49
C LYS A 127 -46.18 14.82 26.82
N TYR A 128 -44.91 14.51 27.10
CA TYR A 128 -44.46 13.94 28.37
C TYR A 128 -43.46 14.88 29.05
N SER A 129 -43.44 14.86 30.37
CA SER A 129 -42.43 15.57 31.16
C SER A 129 -41.04 14.94 30.97
N GLN A 130 -40.00 15.63 31.41
CA GLN A 130 -38.63 15.08 31.48
C GLN A 130 -38.51 13.75 32.26
N THR A 131 -39.49 13.43 33.12
CA THR A 131 -39.54 12.19 33.92
C THR A 131 -40.51 11.15 33.35
N GLY A 132 -41.00 11.33 32.12
CA GLY A 132 -41.92 10.38 31.46
C GLY A 132 -43.40 10.52 31.83
N VAL A 133 -43.79 11.55 32.60
CA VAL A 133 -45.20 11.72 32.99
C VAL A 133 -45.98 12.39 31.84
N LEU A 134 -47.07 11.77 31.38
CA LEU A 134 -47.97 12.36 30.38
C LEU A 134 -48.54 13.69 30.89
N ILE A 135 -48.40 14.75 30.08
CA ILE A 135 -48.90 16.11 30.37
C ILE A 135 -50.23 16.34 29.64
N TRP A 136 -50.27 16.06 28.34
CA TRP A 136 -51.48 16.11 27.52
C TRP A 136 -51.34 15.17 26.32
N ASP A 137 -52.47 14.71 25.79
CA ASP A 137 -52.57 14.00 24.52
C ASP A 137 -53.73 14.54 23.67
N TYR A 138 -53.64 14.33 22.35
CA TYR A 138 -54.62 14.76 21.36
C TYR A 138 -54.79 13.67 20.30
N GLN A 139 -56.03 13.35 19.95
CA GLN A 139 -56.38 12.37 18.91
C GLN A 139 -57.11 13.04 17.74
N TYR A 140 -56.75 12.65 16.52
CA TYR A 140 -57.37 13.15 15.29
C TYR A 140 -57.75 12.01 14.33
N ASN A 141 -59.06 11.92 14.06
CA ASN A 141 -59.76 10.90 13.23
C ASN A 141 -60.25 11.45 11.88
N GLY A 142 -59.65 12.56 11.45
CA GLY A 142 -59.93 13.16 10.15
C GLY A 142 -61.39 13.52 9.90
N ILE A 143 -61.69 13.86 8.65
CA ILE A 143 -63.07 14.08 8.18
C ILE A 143 -63.66 12.83 7.52
N GLY A 144 -62.81 11.86 7.14
CA GLY A 144 -63.21 10.59 6.56
C GLY A 144 -63.70 9.58 7.60
N ASN A 145 -63.33 9.73 8.88
CA ASN A 145 -63.51 8.72 9.93
C ASN A 145 -62.96 7.34 9.48
N SER A 146 -61.74 7.32 8.95
CA SER A 146 -61.03 6.13 8.44
C SER A 146 -59.54 6.24 8.82
N ASP A 147 -58.64 5.45 8.23
CA ASP A 147 -57.27 5.37 8.73
C ASP A 147 -56.46 6.66 8.53
N ASP A 148 -55.95 7.19 9.63
CA ASP A 148 -55.14 8.39 9.70
C ASP A 148 -53.81 8.04 10.39
N ALA A 149 -52.70 8.22 9.68
CA ALA A 149 -51.35 7.96 10.20
C ALA A 149 -50.45 9.20 10.08
N PRO A 150 -49.85 9.70 11.18
CA PRO A 150 -48.84 10.75 11.11
C PRO A 150 -47.53 10.20 10.54
N SER A 151 -46.71 11.07 9.94
CA SER A 151 -45.41 10.71 9.36
C SER A 151 -44.24 11.46 10.00
N ALA A 152 -44.45 12.71 10.46
CA ALA A 152 -43.39 13.54 11.04
C ALA A 152 -43.96 14.66 11.92
N LEU A 153 -43.15 15.14 12.87
CA LEU A 153 -43.49 16.31 13.69
C LEU A 153 -42.31 17.29 13.84
N VAL A 154 -42.64 18.57 14.04
CA VAL A 154 -41.67 19.64 14.31
C VAL A 154 -42.24 20.63 15.33
N LEU A 155 -41.36 21.29 16.09
CA LEU A 155 -41.73 22.30 17.08
C LEU A 155 -41.36 23.70 16.57
N ASP A 156 -42.22 24.70 16.81
CA ASP A 156 -41.81 26.10 16.65
C ASP A 156 -41.07 26.63 17.90
N ALA A 157 -40.61 27.88 17.83
CA ALA A 157 -39.90 28.54 18.93
C ALA A 157 -40.73 28.68 20.23
N ASN A 158 -42.06 28.56 20.16
CA ASN A 158 -42.95 28.55 21.33
C ASN A 158 -43.33 27.12 21.75
N TYR A 159 -42.69 26.11 21.15
CA TYR A 159 -42.96 24.69 21.32
C TYR A 159 -44.38 24.26 20.92
N ASN A 160 -45.06 25.01 20.04
CA ASN A 160 -46.26 24.48 19.39
C ASN A 160 -45.86 23.34 18.46
N VAL A 161 -46.70 22.32 18.42
CA VAL A 161 -46.43 21.08 17.68
C VAL A 161 -47.08 21.18 16.32
N TYR A 162 -46.30 20.96 15.26
CA TYR A 162 -46.83 20.78 13.91
C TYR A 162 -46.63 19.32 13.53
N VAL A 163 -47.71 18.65 13.16
CA VAL A 163 -47.71 17.23 12.78
C VAL A 163 -48.32 17.12 11.40
N THR A 164 -47.73 16.29 10.55
CA THR A 164 -48.29 15.94 9.24
C THR A 164 -48.37 14.44 9.06
N GLY A 165 -49.18 13.99 8.10
CA GLY A 165 -49.23 12.61 7.66
C GLY A 165 -50.31 12.40 6.60
N SER A 166 -50.78 11.16 6.49
CA SER A 166 -51.84 10.75 5.56
C SER A 166 -53.15 10.59 6.31
N SER A 167 -54.25 11.13 5.77
CA SER A 167 -55.58 11.01 6.39
C SER A 167 -56.68 10.85 5.35
N TYR A 168 -57.64 9.94 5.53
CA TYR A 168 -58.73 9.77 4.57
C TYR A 168 -59.71 10.96 4.57
N GLY A 169 -60.08 11.43 3.37
CA GLY A 169 -61.15 12.40 3.21
C GLY A 169 -62.53 11.77 3.00
N THR A 170 -63.59 12.58 2.98
CA THR A 170 -64.97 12.08 2.82
C THR A 170 -65.21 11.60 1.38
N ASN A 171 -65.29 10.29 1.16
CA ASN A 171 -65.37 9.65 -0.17
C ASN A 171 -64.16 9.93 -1.08
N THR A 172 -63.03 10.30 -0.51
CA THR A 172 -61.75 10.45 -1.22
C THR A 172 -60.74 9.46 -0.64
N TYR A 173 -59.54 9.42 -1.22
CA TYR A 173 -58.43 8.64 -0.65
C TYR A 173 -57.73 9.45 0.45
N THR A 174 -56.51 9.08 0.80
CA THR A 174 -55.70 9.82 1.76
C THR A 174 -55.30 11.18 1.19
N ASP A 175 -55.44 12.23 2.00
CA ASP A 175 -54.92 13.58 1.74
C ASP A 175 -53.69 13.80 2.65
N PHE A 176 -52.84 14.79 2.35
CA PHE A 176 -51.97 15.33 3.40
C PHE A 176 -52.85 15.99 4.45
N ALA A 177 -52.72 15.62 5.72
CA ALA A 177 -53.32 16.34 6.83
C ALA A 177 -52.21 16.93 7.70
N THR A 178 -52.25 18.24 7.91
CA THR A 178 -51.29 18.99 8.71
C THR A 178 -52.01 19.74 9.81
N LEU A 179 -51.57 19.53 11.05
CA LEU A 179 -52.16 20.14 12.25
C LEU A 179 -51.14 21.01 12.95
N LYS A 180 -51.61 22.09 13.57
CA LYS A 180 -50.89 22.81 14.61
C LYS A 180 -51.60 22.65 15.94
N ILE A 181 -50.87 22.18 16.94
CA ILE A 181 -51.33 21.96 18.31
C ILE A 181 -50.59 22.91 19.26
N ASP A 182 -51.30 23.48 20.22
CA ASP A 182 -50.75 24.30 21.28
C ASP A 182 -49.84 23.46 22.19
N GLY A 183 -48.57 23.84 22.28
CA GLY A 183 -47.56 23.08 23.04
C GLY A 183 -47.78 23.07 24.56
N ALA A 184 -48.52 24.03 25.09
CA ALA A 184 -48.77 24.17 26.52
C ALA A 184 -49.95 23.30 26.99
N ASN A 185 -51.02 23.21 26.19
CA ASN A 185 -52.28 22.58 26.61
C ASN A 185 -52.84 21.50 25.67
N GLY A 186 -52.24 21.26 24.51
CA GLY A 186 -52.68 20.22 23.58
C GLY A 186 -53.89 20.58 22.72
N ALA A 187 -54.35 21.84 22.73
CA ALA A 187 -55.50 22.26 21.92
C ALA A 187 -55.13 22.40 20.44
N LEU A 188 -56.03 21.97 19.54
CA LEU A 188 -55.92 22.24 18.11
C LEU A 188 -56.00 23.76 17.85
N ILE A 189 -55.00 24.30 17.16
CA ILE A 189 -54.96 25.70 16.72
C ILE A 189 -55.53 25.80 15.30
N TRP A 190 -55.02 25.00 14.37
CA TRP A 190 -55.54 24.91 13.02
C TRP A 190 -55.26 23.54 12.40
N GLU A 191 -56.07 23.19 11.40
CA GLU A 191 -55.95 22.01 10.57
C GLU A 191 -55.94 22.46 9.10
N SER A 192 -55.12 21.81 8.27
CA SER A 192 -55.10 22.05 6.83
C SER A 192 -54.87 20.75 6.08
N ARG A 193 -55.55 20.62 4.94
CA ARG A 193 -55.52 19.41 4.10
C ARG A 193 -55.12 19.76 2.68
N TYR A 194 -54.27 18.93 2.08
CA TYR A 194 -53.93 19.02 0.66
C TYR A 194 -54.31 17.73 -0.05
N ASN A 195 -55.12 17.88 -1.09
CA ASN A 195 -55.67 16.81 -1.91
C ASN A 195 -55.52 17.17 -3.39
N PHE A 196 -55.00 16.25 -4.19
CA PHE A 196 -54.92 16.41 -5.62
C PHE A 196 -55.83 15.41 -6.35
N ASN A 197 -56.88 15.93 -6.99
CA ASN A 197 -57.81 15.15 -7.82
C ASN A 197 -58.48 13.95 -7.11
N ASN A 198 -58.62 14.00 -5.78
CA ASN A 198 -59.16 12.90 -4.96
C ASN A 198 -58.39 11.60 -5.20
N LYS A 199 -57.06 11.69 -5.28
CA LYS A 199 -56.16 10.54 -5.38
C LYS A 199 -55.38 10.37 -4.08
N PRO A 200 -54.63 9.27 -3.91
CA PRO A 200 -53.84 9.09 -2.69
C PRO A 200 -52.69 10.10 -2.61
N GLU A 201 -52.61 10.77 -1.47
CA GLU A 201 -51.47 11.58 -1.04
C GLU A 201 -50.85 10.95 0.22
N VAL A 202 -49.51 10.88 0.22
CA VAL A 202 -48.71 10.35 1.34
C VAL A 202 -47.65 11.37 1.76
N ALA A 203 -47.85 12.03 2.90
CA ALA A 203 -46.86 12.96 3.45
C ALA A 203 -45.69 12.19 4.08
N THR A 204 -44.48 12.74 3.99
CA THR A 204 -43.25 12.06 4.45
C THR A 204 -42.45 12.88 5.45
N ASP A 205 -42.28 14.19 5.24
CA ASP A 205 -41.54 15.06 6.17
C ASP A 205 -42.22 16.44 6.32
N ILE A 206 -41.91 17.11 7.44
CA ILE A 206 -42.37 18.47 7.79
C ILE A 206 -41.20 19.31 8.33
N LYS A 207 -41.13 20.58 7.91
CA LYS A 207 -40.13 21.56 8.38
C LYS A 207 -40.75 22.95 8.55
N ILE A 208 -40.11 23.79 9.35
CA ILE A 208 -40.47 25.20 9.52
C ILE A 208 -39.34 26.05 8.93
N ASP A 209 -39.66 26.96 8.01
CA ASP A 209 -38.66 27.89 7.45
C ASP A 209 -38.33 29.02 8.43
N GLY A 210 -37.27 29.77 8.16
CA GLY A 210 -36.83 30.90 8.99
C GLY A 210 -37.83 32.05 9.12
N THR A 211 -38.93 32.03 8.36
CA THR A 211 -40.03 32.99 8.46
C THR A 211 -41.24 32.46 9.24
N GLY A 212 -41.19 31.20 9.71
CA GLY A 212 -42.25 30.55 10.45
C GLY A 212 -43.33 29.90 9.58
N ASN A 213 -43.10 29.73 8.28
CA ASN A 213 -44.01 28.94 7.43
C ASN A 213 -43.71 27.45 7.55
N VAL A 214 -44.74 26.64 7.36
CA VAL A 214 -44.66 25.19 7.47
C VAL A 214 -44.55 24.61 6.07
N LEU A 215 -43.56 23.76 5.83
CA LEU A 215 -43.39 23.02 4.60
C LEU A 215 -43.61 21.55 4.85
N VAL A 216 -44.39 20.91 3.97
CA VAL A 216 -44.69 19.49 3.98
C VAL A 216 -44.31 18.92 2.62
N CYS A 217 -43.53 17.83 2.61
CA CYS A 217 -43.24 17.09 1.38
C CYS A 217 -43.88 15.70 1.43
N GLY A 218 -44.13 15.13 0.25
CA GLY A 218 -44.70 13.79 0.13
C GLY A 218 -45.04 13.41 -1.31
N ALA A 219 -45.48 12.16 -1.49
CA ALA A 219 -45.94 11.65 -2.77
C ALA A 219 -47.40 12.08 -3.02
N SER A 220 -47.68 12.67 -4.19
CA SER A 220 -49.03 13.08 -4.60
C SER A 220 -49.40 12.39 -5.90
N ALA A 221 -50.39 11.51 -5.85
CA ALA A 221 -50.76 10.68 -6.99
C ALA A 221 -51.51 11.44 -8.08
N GLN A 222 -51.09 11.30 -9.34
CA GLN A 222 -51.90 11.76 -10.47
C GLN A 222 -52.97 10.73 -10.85
N ASN A 223 -52.67 9.44 -10.66
CA ASN A 223 -53.57 8.31 -10.84
C ASN A 223 -53.11 7.14 -9.95
N PHE A 224 -53.82 6.00 -9.97
CA PHE A 224 -53.50 4.86 -9.09
C PHE A 224 -52.19 4.12 -9.39
N PHE A 225 -51.44 4.52 -10.42
CA PHE A 225 -50.21 3.88 -10.85
C PHE A 225 -49.03 4.87 -10.93
N ASN A 226 -49.21 6.13 -10.54
CA ASN A 226 -48.16 7.15 -10.60
C ASN A 226 -48.31 8.17 -9.46
N SER A 227 -47.18 8.57 -8.88
CA SER A 227 -47.07 9.69 -7.93
C SER A 227 -45.92 10.62 -8.28
N ASP A 228 -46.10 11.89 -7.93
CA ASP A 228 -45.12 12.95 -8.11
C ASP A 228 -44.62 13.45 -6.75
N PHE A 229 -43.39 13.99 -6.70
CA PHE A 229 -42.96 14.78 -5.54
C PHE A 229 -43.87 16.00 -5.40
N ALA A 230 -44.43 16.20 -4.21
CA ALA A 230 -45.19 17.40 -3.86
C ALA A 230 -44.56 18.09 -2.64
N VAL A 231 -44.47 19.41 -2.71
CA VAL A 231 -44.14 20.28 -1.58
C VAL A 231 -45.26 21.29 -1.39
N VAL A 232 -45.87 21.31 -0.21
CA VAL A 232 -46.93 22.24 0.16
C VAL A 232 -46.40 23.18 1.25
N LYS A 233 -46.64 24.48 1.07
CA LYS A 233 -46.25 25.52 2.02
C LYS A 233 -47.48 26.15 2.65
N TYR A 234 -47.57 26.14 3.97
CA TYR A 234 -48.64 26.74 4.77
C TYR A 234 -48.13 27.90 5.61
N ASN A 235 -49.00 28.86 5.88
CA ASN A 235 -48.73 29.91 6.84
C ASN A 235 -48.78 29.34 8.27
N GLY A 236 -47.68 29.40 9.03
CA GLY A 236 -47.62 28.77 10.35
C GLY A 236 -48.57 29.37 11.41
N SER A 237 -49.09 30.58 11.19
CA SER A 237 -50.01 31.22 12.12
C SER A 237 -51.47 30.76 11.96
N ASN A 238 -51.92 30.50 10.74
CA ASN A 238 -53.34 30.26 10.43
C ASN A 238 -53.63 29.04 9.54
N GLY A 239 -52.61 28.30 9.10
CA GLY A 239 -52.76 27.10 8.28
C GLY A 239 -53.05 27.34 6.80
N ASN A 240 -53.29 28.58 6.37
CA ASN A 240 -53.62 28.84 4.97
C ASN A 240 -52.51 28.37 4.02
N GLN A 241 -52.88 27.63 2.97
CA GLN A 241 -51.95 27.22 1.92
C GLN A 241 -51.44 28.45 1.17
N ILE A 242 -50.12 28.67 1.21
CA ILE A 242 -49.42 29.75 0.53
C ILE A 242 -49.05 29.33 -0.89
N ALA A 243 -48.46 28.13 -1.02
CA ALA A 243 -47.97 27.63 -2.28
C ALA A 243 -47.97 26.10 -2.30
N VAL A 244 -48.04 25.53 -3.49
CA VAL A 244 -47.83 24.10 -3.73
C VAL A 244 -47.05 23.91 -5.01
N LYS A 245 -46.09 22.98 -4.99
CA LYS A 245 -45.38 22.55 -6.18
C LYS A 245 -45.40 21.03 -6.28
N ARG A 246 -45.96 20.52 -7.38
CA ARG A 246 -45.82 19.12 -7.83
C ARG A 246 -44.76 19.09 -8.92
N HIS A 247 -43.87 18.10 -8.89
CA HIS A 247 -42.86 17.89 -9.92
C HIS A 247 -43.23 16.65 -10.75
N ASN A 248 -43.78 16.88 -11.94
CA ASN A 248 -44.19 15.82 -12.85
C ASN A 248 -42.97 15.26 -13.60
N SER A 249 -42.57 14.05 -13.25
CA SER A 249 -41.53 13.30 -13.98
C SER A 249 -42.18 12.58 -15.17
N PRO A 250 -41.59 12.61 -16.38
CA PRO A 250 -42.07 11.77 -17.48
C PRO A 250 -42.00 10.29 -17.07
N GLY A 251 -43.14 9.60 -16.99
CA GLY A 251 -43.17 8.18 -16.61
C GLY A 251 -44.49 7.72 -15.98
N ASN A 252 -44.68 6.40 -15.86
CA ASN A 252 -45.85 5.76 -15.21
C ASN A 252 -45.46 5.11 -13.86
N GLY A 253 -44.47 5.64 -13.16
CA GLY A 253 -43.97 5.10 -11.89
C GLY A 253 -44.30 5.97 -10.67
N TYR A 254 -43.99 5.46 -9.49
CA TYR A 254 -44.14 6.18 -8.22
C TYR A 254 -42.86 6.94 -7.86
N ASP A 255 -42.93 8.27 -7.79
CA ASP A 255 -41.91 9.07 -7.13
C ASP A 255 -42.18 9.11 -5.62
N LEU A 256 -41.17 8.79 -4.81
CA LEU A 256 -41.22 8.61 -3.36
C LEU A 256 -40.21 9.55 -2.65
N PRO A 257 -40.63 10.76 -2.22
CA PRO A 257 -39.78 11.64 -1.40
C PRO A 257 -39.46 11.00 -0.04
N SER A 258 -38.21 11.06 0.41
CA SER A 258 -37.78 10.46 1.67
C SER A 258 -37.54 11.47 2.79
N GLU A 259 -36.89 12.59 2.52
CA GLU A 259 -36.53 13.60 3.54
C GLU A 259 -36.27 14.98 2.91
N MET A 260 -36.49 16.06 3.68
CA MET A 260 -36.19 17.42 3.23
C MET A 260 -35.31 18.20 4.23
N VAL A 261 -34.54 19.15 3.71
CA VAL A 261 -33.78 20.14 4.50
C VAL A 261 -34.00 21.55 3.97
N ILE A 262 -33.81 22.54 4.85
CA ILE A 262 -33.92 23.96 4.54
C ILE A 262 -32.61 24.63 4.94
N ASP A 263 -32.00 25.38 4.03
CA ASP A 263 -30.78 26.13 4.34
C ASP A 263 -31.06 27.45 5.08
N ALA A 264 -30.00 28.15 5.48
CA ALA A 264 -30.11 29.45 6.15
C ALA A 264 -30.77 30.54 5.29
N ASN A 265 -30.83 30.37 3.97
CA ASN A 265 -31.45 31.29 3.01
C ASN A 265 -32.90 30.89 2.67
N ASN A 266 -33.45 29.86 3.31
CA ASN A 266 -34.76 29.26 3.05
C ASN A 266 -34.92 28.55 1.70
N PHE A 267 -33.83 28.17 1.04
CA PHE A 267 -33.88 27.21 -0.05
C PHE A 267 -34.21 25.83 0.51
N ILE A 268 -35.00 25.07 -0.23
CA ILE A 268 -35.57 23.81 0.20
C ILE A 268 -35.03 22.70 -0.69
N TYR A 269 -34.50 21.65 -0.08
CA TYR A 269 -33.91 20.52 -0.79
C TYR A 269 -34.66 19.26 -0.41
N VAL A 270 -35.15 18.53 -1.41
CA VAL A 270 -35.94 17.31 -1.22
C VAL A 270 -35.22 16.14 -1.89
N LEU A 271 -34.89 15.13 -1.09
CA LEU A 271 -34.33 13.87 -1.56
C LEU A 271 -35.43 12.81 -1.64
N GLY A 272 -35.29 11.88 -2.58
CA GLY A 272 -36.04 10.63 -2.57
C GLY A 272 -35.71 9.79 -3.79
N THR A 273 -36.70 9.03 -4.23
CA THR A 273 -36.55 8.06 -5.32
C THR A 273 -37.54 8.39 -6.44
N SER A 274 -37.06 8.42 -7.67
CA SER A 274 -37.86 8.62 -8.89
C SER A 274 -38.02 7.31 -9.63
N ASN A 275 -39.18 7.07 -10.22
CA ASN A 275 -39.41 5.88 -11.06
C ASN A 275 -39.79 6.30 -12.49
N SER A 276 -38.91 7.12 -13.08
CA SER A 276 -39.10 7.77 -14.37
C SER A 276 -38.88 6.83 -15.56
N ASN A 277 -38.03 5.81 -15.43
CA ASN A 277 -37.59 4.92 -16.52
C ASN A 277 -37.87 3.44 -16.22
N LEU A 278 -39.17 3.07 -16.11
CA LEU A 278 -39.60 1.71 -15.80
C LEU A 278 -38.76 0.63 -16.53
N PRO A 279 -38.23 -0.38 -15.80
CA PRO A 279 -38.51 -0.73 -14.40
C PRO A 279 -37.60 -0.08 -13.35
N ASN A 280 -36.66 0.79 -13.74
CA ASN A 280 -35.56 1.24 -12.89
C ASN A 280 -35.91 2.51 -12.09
N LYS A 281 -35.42 2.55 -10.86
CA LYS A 281 -35.57 3.69 -9.94
C LYS A 281 -34.25 4.45 -9.85
N ASP A 282 -34.31 5.76 -9.71
CA ASP A 282 -33.13 6.62 -9.59
C ASP A 282 -33.22 7.47 -8.32
N ILE A 283 -32.09 7.74 -7.66
CA ILE A 283 -32.06 8.74 -6.58
C ILE A 283 -32.32 10.11 -7.21
N LYS A 284 -33.22 10.89 -6.61
CA LYS A 284 -33.60 12.21 -7.10
C LYS A 284 -33.47 13.26 -6.00
N LEU A 285 -32.74 14.33 -6.31
CA LEU A 285 -32.54 15.49 -5.45
C LEU A 285 -33.06 16.74 -6.16
N ILE A 286 -33.98 17.49 -5.53
CA ILE A 286 -34.53 18.74 -6.10
C ILE A 286 -34.27 19.90 -5.15
N ALA A 287 -33.80 21.01 -5.69
CA ALA A 287 -33.73 22.29 -5.00
C ALA A 287 -34.86 23.23 -5.44
N TYR A 288 -35.47 23.87 -4.45
CA TYR A 288 -36.47 24.92 -4.62
C TYR A 288 -36.02 26.20 -3.95
N ASP A 289 -36.38 27.34 -4.55
CA ASP A 289 -36.31 28.62 -3.86
C ASP A 289 -37.41 28.76 -2.79
N PRO A 290 -37.38 29.80 -1.95
CA PRO A 290 -38.40 30.02 -0.91
C PRO A 290 -39.85 30.17 -1.43
N SER A 291 -40.03 30.40 -2.74
CA SER A 291 -41.31 30.51 -3.45
C SER A 291 -41.73 29.21 -4.15
N LEU A 292 -41.05 28.09 -3.86
CA LEU A 292 -41.23 26.77 -4.47
C LEU A 292 -40.99 26.73 -5.99
N GLN A 293 -40.13 27.61 -6.52
CA GLN A 293 -39.63 27.48 -7.89
C GLN A 293 -38.40 26.59 -7.92
N ILE A 294 -38.41 25.59 -8.79
CA ILE A 294 -37.30 24.66 -8.97
C ILE A 294 -36.09 25.43 -9.48
N GLN A 295 -34.95 25.28 -8.79
CA GLN A 295 -33.67 25.83 -9.22
C GLN A 295 -32.90 24.83 -10.07
N TRP A 296 -32.83 23.58 -9.59
CA TRP A 296 -32.16 22.47 -10.27
C TRP A 296 -32.72 21.13 -9.77
N THR A 297 -32.49 20.09 -10.55
CA THR A 297 -32.85 18.69 -10.24
C THR A 297 -31.69 17.81 -10.65
N GLU A 298 -31.23 16.97 -9.73
CA GLU A 298 -30.14 16.00 -9.96
C GLU A 298 -30.63 14.57 -9.78
N TYR A 299 -29.98 13.65 -10.51
CA TYR A 299 -30.25 12.22 -10.49
C TYR A 299 -28.96 11.43 -10.25
N ILE A 300 -29.06 10.35 -9.47
CA ILE A 300 -28.03 9.29 -9.45
C ILE A 300 -28.69 8.03 -9.98
N ASP A 301 -28.21 7.60 -11.15
CA ASP A 301 -28.54 6.33 -11.82
C ASP A 301 -27.20 5.65 -12.13
N LYS A 302 -26.82 4.70 -11.28
CA LYS A 302 -25.60 3.91 -11.46
C LYS A 302 -25.94 2.51 -11.94
N SER A 303 -25.15 2.04 -12.91
CA SER A 303 -25.29 0.72 -13.53
C SER A 303 -26.66 0.42 -14.18
N GLY A 304 -27.56 1.41 -14.28
CA GLY A 304 -28.92 1.20 -14.78
C GLY A 304 -29.75 0.29 -13.88
N GLY A 305 -29.46 0.25 -12.57
CA GLY A 305 -30.16 -0.54 -11.56
C GLY A 305 -31.31 0.23 -10.90
N SER A 306 -31.87 -0.29 -9.80
CA SER A 306 -32.77 0.49 -8.93
C SER A 306 -31.99 1.15 -7.80
N ASP A 307 -32.01 2.47 -7.75
CA ASP A 307 -31.27 3.30 -6.81
C ASP A 307 -32.26 4.09 -5.93
N GLU A 308 -32.01 4.15 -4.63
CA GLU A 308 -32.93 4.77 -3.66
C GLU A 308 -32.22 5.72 -2.69
N GLY A 309 -32.76 6.94 -2.55
CA GLY A 309 -32.24 7.97 -1.65
C GLY A 309 -33.00 8.02 -0.34
N TYR A 310 -32.30 7.97 0.80
CA TYR A 310 -32.94 7.89 2.13
C TYR A 310 -32.63 9.01 3.09
N GLY A 311 -31.44 9.62 3.04
CA GLY A 311 -31.03 10.61 4.03
C GLY A 311 -30.36 11.83 3.40
N ILE A 312 -30.69 13.01 3.90
CA ILE A 312 -30.09 14.29 3.49
C ILE A 312 -29.81 15.17 4.71
N THR A 313 -28.67 15.87 4.69
CA THR A 313 -28.30 16.88 5.69
C THR A 313 -27.49 18.01 5.06
N LEU A 314 -27.33 19.11 5.79
CA LEU A 314 -26.41 20.20 5.44
C LEU A 314 -25.16 20.10 6.31
N ASP A 315 -23.98 20.35 5.75
CA ASP A 315 -22.77 20.56 6.55
C ASP A 315 -22.67 22.01 7.08
N SER A 316 -21.62 22.31 7.84
CA SER A 316 -21.39 23.63 8.42
C SER A 316 -21.12 24.73 7.39
N ASN A 317 -20.75 24.37 6.15
CA ASN A 317 -20.57 25.30 5.04
C ASN A 317 -21.87 25.50 4.24
N GLY A 318 -22.92 24.72 4.53
CA GLY A 318 -24.19 24.72 3.81
C GLY A 318 -24.21 23.78 2.60
N ASP A 319 -23.18 22.95 2.42
CA ASP A 319 -23.18 21.95 1.36
C ASP A 319 -24.13 20.79 1.68
N LEU A 320 -24.72 20.21 0.65
CA LEU A 320 -25.68 19.11 0.80
C LEU A 320 -24.94 17.79 0.88
N ILE A 321 -25.23 16.99 1.90
CA ILE A 321 -24.76 15.61 2.02
C ILE A 321 -25.96 14.67 1.91
N ILE A 322 -25.92 13.73 0.97
CA ILE A 322 -26.97 12.73 0.79
C ILE A 322 -26.43 11.31 0.97
N THR A 323 -27.31 10.39 1.36
CA THR A 323 -27.01 8.96 1.40
C THR A 323 -28.19 8.11 0.90
N GLY A 324 -27.85 6.95 0.34
CA GLY A 324 -28.79 5.99 -0.22
C GLY A 324 -28.06 4.72 -0.67
N TYR A 325 -28.61 4.04 -1.66
CA TYR A 325 -27.91 2.93 -2.31
C TYR A 325 -28.16 2.90 -3.81
N CYS A 326 -27.22 2.29 -4.52
CA CYS A 326 -27.36 1.97 -5.94
C CYS A 326 -27.33 0.45 -6.15
N THR A 327 -28.10 -0.06 -7.11
CA THR A 327 -28.09 -1.49 -7.47
C THR A 327 -27.08 -1.76 -8.58
N LYS A 328 -26.19 -2.72 -8.34
CA LYS A 328 -25.18 -3.16 -9.30
C LYS A 328 -25.77 -4.07 -10.37
N SER A 329 -25.05 -4.23 -11.48
CA SER A 329 -25.39 -5.18 -12.55
C SER A 329 -25.45 -6.64 -12.07
N SER A 330 -24.76 -6.97 -10.97
CA SER A 330 -24.78 -8.29 -10.32
C SER A 330 -26.02 -8.54 -9.45
N GLY A 331 -26.85 -7.53 -9.22
CA GLY A 331 -28.00 -7.60 -8.30
C GLY A 331 -27.68 -7.27 -6.85
N GLY A 332 -26.39 -7.09 -6.49
CA GLY A 332 -25.98 -6.53 -5.21
C GLY A 332 -26.23 -5.02 -5.12
N THR A 333 -25.94 -4.41 -3.98
CA THR A 333 -26.11 -2.95 -3.78
C THR A 333 -24.91 -2.33 -3.11
N ASP A 334 -24.64 -1.07 -3.45
CA ASP A 334 -23.59 -0.26 -2.83
C ASP A 334 -24.21 0.92 -2.08
N CYS A 335 -23.72 1.17 -0.86
CA CYS A 335 -24.08 2.37 -0.12
C CYS A 335 -23.41 3.55 -0.80
N VAL A 336 -24.21 4.56 -1.15
CA VAL A 336 -23.73 5.79 -1.79
C VAL A 336 -23.84 6.94 -0.81
N THR A 337 -22.77 7.71 -0.68
CA THR A 337 -22.76 8.99 0.04
C THR A 337 -22.17 10.05 -0.88
N ALA A 338 -22.86 11.17 -1.06
CA ALA A 338 -22.44 12.20 -2.00
C ALA A 338 -22.60 13.60 -1.42
N LYS A 339 -21.73 14.51 -1.85
CA LYS A 339 -21.72 15.92 -1.47
C LYS A 339 -22.01 16.80 -2.69
N TYR A 340 -22.89 17.78 -2.54
CA TYR A 340 -23.33 18.68 -3.61
C TYR A 340 -23.26 20.15 -3.20
N ALA A 341 -22.87 21.00 -4.15
CA ALA A 341 -22.90 22.45 -4.00
C ALA A 341 -24.36 22.96 -4.14
N PRO A 342 -24.94 23.60 -3.11
CA PRO A 342 -26.36 23.91 -3.03
C PRO A 342 -26.82 24.95 -4.07
N SER A 343 -25.91 25.83 -4.49
CA SER A 343 -26.18 26.93 -5.42
C SER A 343 -26.30 26.48 -6.88
N THR A 344 -25.69 25.35 -7.24
CA THR A 344 -25.57 24.90 -8.64
C THR A 344 -26.12 23.49 -8.87
N GLY A 345 -26.20 22.66 -7.83
CA GLY A 345 -26.47 21.22 -7.98
C GLY A 345 -25.23 20.43 -8.41
N ASN A 346 -24.05 21.06 -8.53
CA ASN A 346 -22.83 20.34 -8.90
C ASN A 346 -22.39 19.38 -7.81
N GLN A 347 -22.10 18.13 -8.18
CA GLN A 347 -21.48 17.16 -7.29
C GLN A 347 -20.04 17.58 -6.96
N ILE A 348 -19.71 17.67 -5.67
CA ILE A 348 -18.36 17.94 -5.16
C ILE A 348 -17.57 16.64 -5.07
N TRP A 349 -18.15 15.61 -4.45
CA TRP A 349 -17.60 14.25 -4.42
C TRP A 349 -18.71 13.22 -4.22
N ILE A 350 -18.41 11.96 -4.55
CA ILE A 350 -19.27 10.80 -4.32
C ILE A 350 -18.38 9.63 -3.87
N ASN A 351 -18.80 8.96 -2.80
CA ASN A 351 -18.16 7.77 -2.27
C ASN A 351 -19.12 6.59 -2.32
N GLU A 352 -18.57 5.42 -2.63
CA GLU A 352 -19.28 4.15 -2.68
C GLU A 352 -18.67 3.17 -1.68
N LYS A 353 -19.54 2.52 -0.90
CA LYS A 353 -19.13 1.44 -0.02
C LYS A 353 -19.82 0.14 -0.46
N THR A 354 -19.05 -0.70 -1.15
CA THR A 354 -19.49 -2.02 -1.60
C THR A 354 -19.45 -3.05 -0.47
N ALA A 355 -20.35 -4.03 -0.54
CA ALA A 355 -20.21 -5.27 0.21
C ALA A 355 -18.98 -6.07 -0.28
N LEU A 356 -18.47 -6.99 0.57
CA LEU A 356 -17.30 -7.83 0.26
C LEU A 356 -17.53 -8.77 -0.93
N VAL A 357 -18.77 -9.26 -1.09
CA VAL A 357 -19.18 -10.06 -2.25
C VAL A 357 -20.02 -9.19 -3.15
N ASP A 358 -19.77 -9.24 -4.46
CA ASP A 358 -20.40 -8.31 -5.38
C ASP A 358 -21.94 -8.42 -5.45
N THR A 359 -22.50 -9.60 -5.20
CA THR A 359 -23.96 -9.86 -5.17
C THR A 359 -24.63 -9.47 -3.84
N GLN A 360 -23.87 -9.05 -2.84
CA GLN A 360 -24.37 -8.74 -1.51
C GLN A 360 -24.83 -7.29 -1.35
N THR A 361 -25.52 -7.05 -0.25
CA THR A 361 -26.17 -5.77 0.04
C THR A 361 -25.26 -4.84 0.83
N SER A 362 -25.21 -3.58 0.44
CA SER A 362 -24.71 -2.45 1.24
C SER A 362 -25.63 -1.26 0.98
N LYS A 363 -26.30 -0.74 2.02
CA LYS A 363 -27.32 0.30 1.86
C LYS A 363 -27.19 1.40 2.89
N GLY A 364 -26.98 2.63 2.42
CA GLY A 364 -27.02 3.83 3.25
C GLY A 364 -28.43 4.13 3.72
N ARG A 365 -28.60 4.50 4.99
CA ARG A 365 -29.93 4.74 5.60
C ARG A 365 -30.12 6.18 6.06
N LYS A 366 -29.19 6.70 6.86
CA LYS A 366 -29.23 8.09 7.35
C LYS A 366 -27.84 8.70 7.45
N VAL A 367 -27.78 10.02 7.29
CA VAL A 367 -26.56 10.81 7.36
C VAL A 367 -26.76 12.02 8.27
N LYS A 368 -25.73 12.36 9.05
CA LYS A 368 -25.63 13.56 9.89
C LYS A 368 -24.23 14.14 9.85
N THR A 369 -24.14 15.42 10.18
CA THR A 369 -22.91 16.20 10.23
C THR A 369 -22.74 16.79 11.62
N ASP A 370 -21.50 16.93 12.08
CA ASP A 370 -21.18 17.70 13.28
C ASP A 370 -20.77 19.14 12.93
N SER A 371 -20.48 19.96 13.95
CA SER A 371 -20.03 21.35 13.72
C SER A 371 -18.63 21.45 13.12
N ASN A 372 -17.83 20.39 13.18
CA ASN A 372 -16.46 20.33 12.68
C ASN A 372 -16.42 19.94 11.19
N GLY A 373 -17.57 19.67 10.57
CA GLY A 373 -17.67 19.25 9.17
C GLY A 373 -17.45 17.75 8.96
N ASN A 374 -17.45 16.95 10.04
CA ASN A 374 -17.41 15.50 9.94
C ASN A 374 -18.76 14.97 9.54
N ILE A 375 -18.76 13.96 8.68
CA ILE A 375 -19.94 13.34 8.13
C ILE A 375 -20.05 11.94 8.74
N TYR A 376 -21.24 11.59 9.22
CA TYR A 376 -21.53 10.30 9.86
C TYR A 376 -22.67 9.64 9.12
N VAL A 377 -22.44 8.42 8.65
CA VAL A 377 -23.42 7.64 7.91
C VAL A 377 -23.69 6.36 8.67
N THR A 378 -24.96 6.02 8.78
CA THR A 378 -25.38 4.68 9.20
C THR A 378 -25.99 3.93 8.01
N SER A 379 -25.61 2.67 7.89
CA SER A 379 -25.94 1.77 6.80
C SER A 379 -26.19 0.36 7.33
N GLU A 380 -26.62 -0.51 6.43
CA GLU A 380 -26.63 -1.98 6.62
C GLU A 380 -25.76 -2.62 5.55
N ALA A 381 -25.04 -3.69 5.89
CA ALA A 381 -24.24 -4.45 4.93
C ALA A 381 -24.25 -5.94 5.27
N ASP A 382 -24.27 -6.80 4.25
CA ASP A 382 -24.10 -8.23 4.49
C ASP A 382 -22.63 -8.52 4.88
N ILE A 383 -22.43 -9.01 6.10
CA ILE A 383 -21.13 -9.35 6.67
C ILE A 383 -21.23 -10.76 7.24
N ASN A 384 -20.32 -11.66 6.84
CA ASN A 384 -20.27 -13.05 7.32
C ASN A 384 -21.59 -13.86 7.15
N GLY A 385 -22.43 -13.49 6.18
CA GLY A 385 -23.67 -14.20 5.86
C GLY A 385 -24.93 -13.68 6.55
N THR A 386 -24.81 -12.66 7.40
CA THR A 386 -25.94 -11.92 7.98
C THR A 386 -25.86 -10.46 7.60
N ARG A 387 -27.00 -9.76 7.60
CA ARG A 387 -27.01 -8.32 7.41
C ARG A 387 -26.69 -7.65 8.73
N ASP A 388 -25.65 -6.85 8.79
CA ASP A 388 -25.18 -6.21 10.01
C ASP A 388 -25.28 -4.68 9.88
N LEU A 389 -25.47 -4.01 11.01
CA LEU A 389 -25.48 -2.55 11.07
C LEU A 389 -24.05 -2.04 10.94
N VAL A 390 -23.82 -1.08 10.05
CA VAL A 390 -22.51 -0.45 9.85
C VAL A 390 -22.62 1.05 10.02
N THR A 391 -21.72 1.64 10.79
CA THR A 391 -21.62 3.08 10.97
C THR A 391 -20.20 3.52 10.65
N PHE A 392 -20.06 4.57 9.85
CA PHE A 392 -18.76 5.08 9.44
C PHE A 392 -18.79 6.61 9.33
N SER A 393 -17.59 7.19 9.28
CA SER A 393 -17.42 8.64 9.19
C SER A 393 -16.46 9.05 8.09
N TYR A 394 -16.80 10.13 7.38
CA TYR A 394 -15.92 10.83 6.45
C TYR A 394 -15.52 12.21 7.00
N ASP A 395 -14.36 12.70 6.60
CA ASP A 395 -14.04 14.13 6.71
C ASP A 395 -14.80 14.96 5.65
N SER A 396 -14.65 16.28 5.70
CA SER A 396 -15.31 17.21 4.77
C SER A 396 -14.90 17.03 3.30
N ASN A 397 -13.75 16.40 3.04
CA ASN A 397 -13.21 16.11 1.71
C ASN A 397 -13.62 14.71 1.20
N GLY A 398 -14.33 13.92 2.01
CA GLY A 398 -14.77 12.58 1.65
C GLY A 398 -13.76 11.48 1.99
N GLN A 399 -12.73 11.73 2.81
CA GLN A 399 -11.79 10.69 3.25
C GLN A 399 -12.34 9.91 4.45
N LEU A 400 -12.25 8.58 4.42
CA LEU A 400 -12.76 7.70 5.47
C LEU A 400 -11.94 7.87 6.75
N ARG A 401 -12.62 8.15 7.87
CA ARG A 401 -11.99 8.34 9.19
C ARG A 401 -12.02 7.09 10.05
N TRP A 402 -13.18 6.44 10.11
CA TRP A 402 -13.38 5.21 10.88
C TRP A 402 -14.64 4.47 10.46
N GLU A 403 -14.71 3.19 10.85
CA GLU A 403 -15.85 2.31 10.63
C GLU A 403 -16.07 1.36 11.83
N LYS A 404 -17.34 1.12 12.16
CA LYS A 404 -17.79 0.14 13.15
C LYS A 404 -18.95 -0.67 12.59
N SER A 405 -18.83 -1.99 12.66
CA SER A 405 -19.97 -2.90 12.51
C SER A 405 -20.53 -3.25 13.88
N PHE A 406 -21.84 -3.44 13.95
CA PHE A 406 -22.54 -4.01 15.08
C PHE A 406 -23.20 -5.31 14.65
N ASN A 407 -22.92 -6.36 15.40
CA ASN A 407 -23.58 -7.64 15.29
C ASN A 407 -23.94 -8.11 16.70
N ASN A 408 -25.18 -8.58 16.87
CA ASN A 408 -25.67 -9.09 18.15
C ASN A 408 -25.07 -10.47 18.50
N PRO A 409 -25.12 -10.90 19.78
CA PRO A 409 -24.53 -12.17 20.22
C PRO A 409 -25.08 -13.44 19.52
N SER A 410 -26.27 -13.37 18.94
CA SER A 410 -26.89 -14.48 18.20
C SER A 410 -26.55 -14.48 16.71
N ASN A 411 -25.75 -13.52 16.23
CA ASN A 411 -25.43 -13.32 14.81
C ASN A 411 -26.69 -13.20 13.92
N GLY A 412 -27.76 -12.59 14.41
CA GLY A 412 -28.95 -12.32 13.58
C GLY A 412 -28.82 -11.04 12.78
N SER A 413 -29.79 -10.76 11.89
CA SER A 413 -29.74 -9.55 11.06
C SER A 413 -30.05 -8.27 11.85
N ASP A 414 -29.22 -7.26 11.66
CA ASP A 414 -29.26 -5.94 12.29
C ASP A 414 -29.38 -4.83 11.23
N ASN A 415 -30.37 -3.95 11.35
CA ASN A 415 -30.65 -2.88 10.38
C ASN A 415 -30.65 -1.52 11.06
N ALA A 416 -30.00 -0.52 10.45
CA ALA A 416 -30.05 0.86 10.92
C ALA A 416 -31.31 1.60 10.49
N SER A 417 -31.82 2.50 11.34
CA SER A 417 -32.99 3.34 11.03
C SER A 417 -32.72 4.83 11.28
N LYS A 418 -31.98 5.17 12.34
CA LYS A 418 -31.76 6.55 12.77
C LYS A 418 -30.33 6.76 13.25
N ILE A 419 -29.77 7.94 12.97
CA ILE A 419 -28.52 8.42 13.54
C ILE A 419 -28.72 9.83 14.12
N LEU A 420 -28.16 10.05 15.31
CA LEU A 420 -27.99 11.37 15.92
C LEU A 420 -26.51 11.58 16.23
N VAL A 421 -26.05 12.81 16.05
CA VAL A 421 -24.67 13.21 16.31
C VAL A 421 -24.70 14.44 17.19
N ASN A 422 -23.92 14.40 18.26
CA ASN A 422 -23.36 15.58 18.90
C ASN A 422 -21.82 15.48 18.80
N ASN A 423 -21.08 16.58 18.96
CA ASN A 423 -19.66 16.68 18.62
C ASN A 423 -18.73 15.57 19.20
N GLU A 424 -19.17 14.78 20.18
CA GLU A 424 -18.38 13.69 20.78
C GLU A 424 -19.14 12.34 20.89
N SER A 425 -20.45 12.31 20.65
CA SER A 425 -21.29 11.10 20.77
C SER A 425 -22.16 10.88 19.54
N ILE A 426 -22.13 9.65 19.05
CA ILE A 426 -22.93 9.18 17.93
C ILE A 426 -23.91 8.14 18.47
N PHE A 427 -25.20 8.37 18.28
CA PHE A 427 -26.26 7.44 18.65
C PHE A 427 -26.85 6.85 17.39
N VAL A 428 -26.82 5.53 17.28
CA VAL A 428 -27.43 4.80 16.16
C VAL A 428 -28.53 3.91 16.71
N THR A 429 -29.74 4.08 16.19
CA THR A 429 -30.88 3.26 16.58
C THR A 429 -31.39 2.50 15.37
N GLY A 430 -31.72 1.23 15.61
CA GLY A 430 -32.16 0.31 14.58
C GLY A 430 -32.84 -0.92 15.17
N LYS A 431 -32.98 -1.94 14.34
CA LYS A 431 -33.55 -3.24 14.69
C LYS A 431 -32.44 -4.27 14.77
N SER A 432 -32.51 -5.14 15.77
CA SER A 432 -31.61 -6.27 15.94
C SER A 432 -32.36 -7.57 16.16
N ASN A 433 -31.99 -8.62 15.41
CA ASN A 433 -32.58 -9.94 15.55
C ASN A 433 -31.72 -10.81 16.48
N ASP A 434 -32.18 -11.04 17.70
CA ASP A 434 -31.51 -11.89 18.68
C ASP A 434 -32.21 -13.25 18.76
N GLY A 435 -31.68 -14.25 18.06
CA GLY A 435 -32.18 -15.64 18.12
C GLY A 435 -33.62 -15.80 17.64
N GLY A 436 -34.03 -15.00 16.64
CA GLY A 436 -35.39 -14.99 16.09
C GLY A 436 -36.35 -14.00 16.77
N ILE A 437 -35.89 -13.22 17.76
CA ILE A 437 -36.66 -12.13 18.38
C ILE A 437 -36.11 -10.80 17.91
N ASP A 438 -36.99 -9.98 17.31
CA ASP A 438 -36.64 -8.62 16.90
C ASP A 438 -36.74 -7.66 18.09
N ASN A 439 -35.68 -6.88 18.32
CA ASN A 439 -35.62 -5.84 19.35
C ASN A 439 -35.21 -4.51 18.71
N THR A 440 -35.67 -3.39 19.26
CA THR A 440 -35.03 -2.11 18.92
C THR A 440 -33.72 -2.02 19.68
N VAL A 441 -32.62 -1.73 19.00
CA VAL A 441 -31.31 -1.53 19.59
C VAL A 441 -30.87 -0.09 19.40
N THR A 442 -30.32 0.52 20.46
CA THR A 442 -29.60 1.78 20.38
C THR A 442 -28.15 1.55 20.77
N ILE A 443 -27.23 2.01 19.93
CA ILE A 443 -25.79 1.94 20.14
C ILE A 443 -25.27 3.36 20.32
N LYS A 444 -24.47 3.59 21.36
CA LYS A 444 -23.72 4.83 21.53
C LYS A 444 -22.25 4.59 21.23
N TYR A 445 -21.74 5.33 20.25
CA TYR A 445 -20.31 5.46 20.00
C TYR A 445 -19.79 6.78 20.55
N ALA A 446 -18.55 6.76 21.04
CA ALA A 446 -17.79 7.95 21.38
C ALA A 446 -16.51 7.98 20.56
N THR A 447 -16.13 9.16 20.09
CA THR A 447 -14.90 9.37 19.29
C THR A 447 -13.93 10.22 20.08
N LYS A 448 -12.63 9.92 19.98
CA LYS A 448 -11.57 10.75 20.55
C LYS A 448 -10.37 10.78 19.62
N GLU A 449 -9.86 11.97 19.37
CA GLU A 449 -8.60 12.14 18.66
C GLU A 449 -7.44 11.94 19.64
N LYS A 450 -6.51 11.04 19.30
CA LYS A 450 -5.22 10.92 20.00
C LYS A 450 -4.28 12.02 19.47
N PRO A 451 -3.79 12.95 20.32
CA PRO A 451 -2.82 13.94 19.91
C PRO A 451 -1.49 13.28 19.51
N LEU A 452 -0.87 13.70 18.41
CA LEU A 452 0.44 13.20 17.99
C LEU A 452 1.45 14.34 17.85
N ASP A 453 1.40 15.29 18.79
CA ASP A 453 2.24 16.48 18.76
C ASP A 453 3.70 16.08 19.06
N PRO A 454 4.66 16.30 18.13
CA PRO A 454 6.02 15.83 18.31
C PRO A 454 6.85 16.79 19.18
N VAL A 455 7.60 16.24 20.14
CA VAL A 455 8.63 16.95 20.92
C VAL A 455 9.96 16.26 20.76
N THR A 456 11.04 17.06 20.79
CA THR A 456 12.41 16.60 20.62
C THR A 456 13.16 16.69 21.96
N ASP A 457 13.80 15.59 22.38
CA ASP A 457 14.63 15.61 23.58
C ASP A 457 16.01 16.20 23.33
N ILE A 458 16.80 16.30 24.40
CA ILE A 458 18.20 16.80 24.35
C ILE A 458 19.12 15.97 23.45
N ASN A 459 18.73 14.75 23.08
CA ASN A 459 19.50 13.84 22.24
C ASN A 459 19.00 13.84 20.78
N GLY A 460 17.98 14.64 20.44
CA GLY A 460 17.43 14.73 19.09
C GLY A 460 16.34 13.69 18.77
N ASN A 461 15.96 12.82 19.72
CA ASN A 461 14.90 11.84 19.46
C ASN A 461 13.54 12.54 19.49
N GLN A 462 12.69 12.24 18.50
CA GLN A 462 11.29 12.69 18.48
C GLN A 462 10.39 11.69 19.20
N TYR A 463 9.51 12.21 20.05
CA TYR A 463 8.51 11.44 20.77
C TYR A 463 7.22 12.25 20.90
N VAL A 464 6.11 11.59 21.21
CA VAL A 464 4.82 12.27 21.40
C VAL A 464 4.82 13.04 22.72
N ASP A 465 4.48 14.33 22.64
CA ASP A 465 4.45 15.25 23.79
C ASP A 465 3.54 14.73 24.90
N ASN A 466 4.03 14.73 26.14
CA ASN A 466 3.32 14.34 27.35
C ASN A 466 2.79 12.89 27.38
N GLU A 467 3.20 12.02 26.46
CA GLU A 467 2.76 10.62 26.40
C GLU A 467 3.77 9.65 27.03
N LEU A 468 3.26 8.72 27.83
CA LEU A 468 4.03 7.57 28.33
C LEU A 468 3.38 6.25 27.92
N LEU A 469 4.18 5.33 27.39
CA LEU A 469 3.87 3.91 27.28
C LEU A 469 4.24 3.23 28.60
N ILE A 470 3.24 2.69 29.30
CA ILE A 470 3.42 2.12 30.63
C ILE A 470 3.00 0.65 30.62
N ARG A 471 3.95 -0.23 30.96
CA ARG A 471 3.73 -1.64 31.17
C ARG A 471 3.42 -1.92 32.62
N PHE A 472 2.14 -2.10 32.92
CA PHE A 472 1.69 -2.47 34.26
C PHE A 472 1.86 -3.97 34.53
N ASP A 473 2.05 -4.32 35.79
CA ASP A 473 1.87 -5.71 36.22
C ASP A 473 0.42 -6.18 35.95
N THR A 474 0.26 -7.47 35.63
CA THR A 474 -1.07 -8.03 35.37
C THR A 474 -2.01 -7.94 36.58
N SER A 475 -1.48 -7.79 37.80
CA SER A 475 -2.27 -7.55 39.02
C SER A 475 -2.68 -6.09 39.22
N ALA A 476 -2.04 -5.14 38.53
CA ALA A 476 -2.30 -3.70 38.66
C ALA A 476 -3.48 -3.21 37.79
N VAL A 477 -3.76 -3.89 36.69
CA VAL A 477 -4.84 -3.54 35.75
C VAL A 477 -6.19 -4.20 36.09
N ILE A 478 -7.28 -3.60 35.61
CA ILE A 478 -8.64 -4.11 35.71
C ILE A 478 -8.91 -4.97 34.47
N LYS A 479 -8.69 -6.29 34.58
CA LYS A 479 -8.75 -7.24 33.45
C LYS A 479 -10.05 -7.19 32.67
N ASP A 480 -11.19 -7.11 33.36
CA ASP A 480 -12.51 -7.01 32.74
C ASP A 480 -12.68 -5.79 31.82
N VAL A 481 -11.91 -4.71 32.03
CA VAL A 481 -11.90 -3.54 31.15
C VAL A 481 -10.90 -3.72 30.00
N ILE A 482 -9.77 -4.36 30.25
CA ILE A 482 -8.81 -4.72 29.19
C ILE A 482 -9.47 -5.64 28.16
N ASP A 483 -10.27 -6.61 28.59
CA ASP A 483 -10.92 -7.59 27.71
C ASP A 483 -12.06 -7.01 26.84
N LYS A 484 -12.52 -5.78 27.12
CA LYS A 484 -13.50 -5.06 26.29
C LYS A 484 -12.84 -4.49 25.03
N LYS A 485 -12.94 -5.22 23.91
CA LYS A 485 -12.40 -4.80 22.59
C LYS A 485 -12.99 -3.50 22.06
N ASP A 486 -14.22 -3.17 22.45
CA ASP A 486 -14.89 -1.94 22.04
C ASP A 486 -14.64 -0.74 22.96
N PHE A 487 -13.84 -0.90 24.01
CA PHE A 487 -13.42 0.17 24.92
C PHE A 487 -11.91 0.37 24.80
N THR A 488 -11.51 1.30 23.94
CA THR A 488 -10.13 1.54 23.48
C THR A 488 -9.50 2.81 24.04
N PHE A 489 -10.29 3.74 24.58
CA PHE A 489 -9.82 4.94 25.27
C PHE A 489 -10.69 5.29 26.49
N GLY A 490 -10.16 6.06 27.45
CA GLY A 490 -10.87 6.47 28.66
C GLY A 490 -9.98 7.33 29.57
N ILE A 491 -10.27 7.33 30.87
CA ILE A 491 -9.35 7.86 31.89
C ILE A 491 -8.61 6.70 32.57
N LEU A 492 -7.44 6.96 33.17
CA LEU A 492 -6.62 5.87 33.70
C LEU A 492 -7.31 5.06 34.81
N SER A 493 -8.20 5.68 35.60
CA SER A 493 -8.98 4.95 36.61
C SER A 493 -9.95 3.93 36.06
N ASP A 494 -10.26 3.97 34.76
CA ASP A 494 -11.05 2.93 34.10
C ASP A 494 -10.23 1.65 33.91
N PHE A 495 -8.91 1.77 33.74
CA PHE A 495 -8.01 0.66 33.39
C PHE A 495 -7.19 0.13 34.57
N VAL A 496 -6.89 0.96 35.58
CA VAL A 496 -5.92 0.64 36.65
C VAL A 496 -6.58 0.70 38.02
N LYS A 497 -6.21 -0.24 38.91
CA LYS A 497 -6.83 -0.35 40.24
C LYS A 497 -6.53 0.85 41.16
N PRO A 498 -7.48 1.27 42.02
CA PRO A 498 -7.32 2.46 42.87
C PRO A 498 -6.09 2.46 43.77
N ASN A 499 -5.67 1.32 44.29
CA ASN A 499 -4.47 1.23 45.14
C ASN A 499 -3.19 1.55 44.36
N VAL A 500 -3.10 1.15 43.09
CA VAL A 500 -1.94 1.46 42.23
C VAL A 500 -1.93 2.94 41.86
N LEU A 501 -3.10 3.52 41.57
CA LEU A 501 -3.22 4.97 41.33
C LEU A 501 -2.78 5.79 42.55
N ASN A 502 -3.09 5.34 43.76
CA ASN A 502 -2.63 6.01 44.99
C ASN A 502 -1.11 5.93 45.15
N GLU A 503 -0.48 4.80 44.81
CA GLU A 503 0.99 4.67 44.84
C GLU A 503 1.66 5.58 43.79
N LEU A 504 1.10 5.67 42.57
CA LEU A 504 1.57 6.60 41.54
C LEU A 504 1.44 8.06 41.98
N GLU A 505 0.31 8.43 42.59
CA GLU A 505 0.06 9.78 43.11
C GLU A 505 1.03 10.13 44.26
N LEU A 506 1.28 9.19 45.19
CA LEU A 506 2.29 9.36 46.25
C LEU A 506 3.71 9.51 45.69
N LYS A 507 4.01 8.83 44.57
CA LYS A 507 5.34 8.83 43.95
C LYS A 507 5.62 10.11 43.15
N THR A 508 4.61 10.67 42.51
CA THR A 508 4.76 11.74 41.50
C THR A 508 4.22 13.09 41.94
N GLY A 509 3.30 13.11 42.91
CA GLY A 509 2.75 14.35 43.48
C GLY A 509 1.58 14.96 42.70
N PHE A 510 1.05 14.29 41.67
CA PHE A 510 -0.18 14.67 40.97
C PHE A 510 -1.13 13.48 40.84
N SER A 511 -2.41 13.76 40.59
CA SER A 511 -3.42 12.69 40.51
C SER A 511 -3.44 12.02 39.14
N TRP A 512 -3.28 10.70 39.14
CA TRP A 512 -3.29 9.87 37.93
C TRP A 512 -4.70 9.47 37.47
N LYS A 513 -5.72 9.71 38.30
CA LYS A 513 -7.07 9.12 38.11
C LYS A 513 -7.76 9.57 36.82
N SER A 514 -7.59 10.84 36.45
CA SER A 514 -8.31 11.49 35.34
C SER A 514 -7.49 11.64 34.05
N LEU A 515 -6.30 11.04 34.01
CA LEU A 515 -5.40 11.16 32.85
C LEU A 515 -5.96 10.44 31.64
N SER A 516 -5.91 11.08 30.46
CA SER A 516 -6.36 10.46 29.21
C SER A 516 -5.53 9.24 28.90
N THR A 517 -6.20 8.12 28.63
CA THR A 517 -5.56 6.81 28.46
C THR A 517 -6.08 6.11 27.22
N PHE A 518 -5.19 5.47 26.48
CA PHE A 518 -5.48 4.70 25.27
C PHE A 518 -4.89 3.29 25.37
N LYS A 519 -5.61 2.30 24.82
CA LYS A 519 -5.03 0.97 24.55
C LYS A 519 -4.14 1.08 23.32
N ILE A 520 -2.94 0.49 23.37
CA ILE A 520 -2.06 0.35 22.19
C ILE A 520 -2.26 -1.02 21.50
N PHE A 521 -2.63 -2.06 22.26
CA PHE A 521 -3.06 -3.35 21.72
C PHE A 521 -4.59 -3.42 21.68
N LEU A 522 -5.18 -2.89 20.61
CA LEU A 522 -6.63 -2.61 20.53
C LEU A 522 -7.54 -3.85 20.66
N ARG A 523 -7.08 -5.01 20.19
CA ARG A 523 -7.90 -6.24 20.08
C ARG A 523 -7.42 -7.40 20.96
N MET A 524 -6.27 -7.26 21.62
CA MET A 524 -5.68 -8.32 22.45
C MET A 524 -6.38 -8.36 23.82
N THR A 525 -6.65 -9.57 24.30
CA THR A 525 -7.32 -9.86 25.56
C THR A 525 -6.41 -10.64 26.50
N THR A 526 -6.80 -10.76 27.77
CA THR A 526 -6.10 -11.56 28.76
C THR A 526 -6.09 -13.07 28.46
N ALA A 527 -6.91 -13.53 27.51
CA ALA A 527 -6.93 -14.90 27.02
C ALA A 527 -5.87 -15.19 25.93
N ASP A 528 -5.39 -14.16 25.23
CA ASP A 528 -4.47 -14.27 24.09
C ASP A 528 -3.02 -14.52 24.55
N SER A 529 -2.77 -15.74 25.04
CA SER A 529 -1.52 -16.14 25.69
C SER A 529 -0.64 -17.09 24.85
N ILE A 530 -1.12 -17.52 23.68
CA ILE A 530 -0.42 -18.45 22.79
C ILE A 530 -0.59 -18.10 21.31
N SER A 531 0.36 -18.51 20.47
CA SER A 531 0.32 -18.42 19.00
C SER A 531 0.72 -19.77 18.38
N ILE A 532 0.23 -20.09 17.18
CA ILE A 532 0.58 -21.30 16.41
C ILE A 532 1.46 -20.91 15.23
N THR A 533 2.63 -21.52 15.10
CA THR A 533 3.56 -21.26 14.00
C THR A 533 3.07 -21.89 12.69
N ARG A 534 3.67 -21.51 11.55
CA ARG A 534 3.42 -22.13 10.23
C ARG A 534 3.79 -23.63 10.17
N LEU A 535 4.49 -24.12 11.19
CA LEU A 535 4.84 -25.55 11.37
C LEU A 535 3.89 -26.27 12.34
N GLY A 536 2.91 -25.56 12.91
CA GLY A 536 1.91 -26.11 13.83
C GLY A 536 2.33 -26.12 15.31
N ASP A 537 3.48 -25.53 15.67
CA ASP A 537 3.95 -25.48 17.06
C ASP A 537 3.25 -24.36 17.85
N THR A 538 2.91 -24.64 19.11
CA THR A 538 2.36 -23.65 20.03
C THR A 538 3.48 -22.91 20.78
N ILE A 539 3.51 -21.59 20.69
CA ILE A 539 4.43 -20.70 21.43
C ILE A 539 3.67 -19.78 22.38
N ARG A 540 4.26 -19.38 23.51
CA ARG A 540 3.65 -18.44 24.48
C ARG A 540 3.83 -17.00 23.99
N LEU A 541 2.76 -16.20 24.08
CA LEU A 541 2.80 -14.74 23.92
C LEU A 541 2.92 -14.08 25.30
N ASP A 542 3.71 -13.00 25.39
CA ASP A 542 3.77 -12.18 26.60
C ASP A 542 2.47 -11.38 26.78
N ASP A 543 2.21 -10.91 28.01
CA ASP A 543 0.93 -10.32 28.41
C ASP A 543 0.69 -8.90 27.82
N PHE A 544 1.07 -8.63 26.56
CA PHE A 544 1.17 -7.29 25.94
C PHE A 544 -0.07 -6.39 26.14
N TRP A 545 -1.25 -6.98 26.32
CA TRP A 545 -2.51 -6.33 26.70
C TRP A 545 -2.45 -5.46 27.98
N ALA A 546 -1.47 -5.64 28.87
CA ALA A 546 -1.26 -4.80 30.06
C ALA A 546 -0.46 -3.49 29.81
N THR A 547 -0.11 -3.18 28.56
CA THR A 547 0.57 -1.93 28.18
C THR A 547 -0.44 -0.86 27.74
N LEU A 548 -0.35 0.34 28.32
CA LEU A 548 -1.26 1.46 28.07
C LEU A 548 -0.47 2.72 27.67
N SER A 549 -1.07 3.54 26.81
CA SER A 549 -0.62 4.90 26.50
C SER A 549 -1.34 5.88 27.45
N VAL A 550 -0.59 6.72 28.16
CA VAL A 550 -1.12 7.64 29.17
C VAL A 550 -0.55 9.05 28.97
N TYR A 551 -1.43 10.05 28.87
CA TYR A 551 -1.01 11.46 28.79
C TYR A 551 -0.90 12.08 30.18
N ILE A 552 0.29 12.56 30.53
CA ILE A 552 0.57 13.22 31.82
C ILE A 552 0.36 14.74 31.73
N PRO A 553 0.32 15.49 32.86
CA PRO A 553 0.15 16.93 32.83
C PRO A 553 1.38 17.66 32.26
N VAL A 554 1.12 18.71 31.47
CA VAL A 554 2.11 19.46 30.66
C VAL A 554 3.24 20.13 31.46
N GLU A 555 3.06 20.29 32.77
CA GLU A 555 4.06 20.87 33.67
C GLU A 555 5.12 19.87 34.16
N TYR A 556 4.98 18.57 33.85
CA TYR A 556 5.91 17.52 34.26
C TYR A 556 6.73 17.00 33.08
N ASN A 557 7.99 16.65 33.36
CA ASN A 557 8.85 16.01 32.36
C ASN A 557 8.60 14.49 32.31
N GLU A 558 8.27 13.99 31.13
CA GLU A 558 7.90 12.59 30.86
C GLU A 558 9.00 11.63 31.27
N GLN A 559 10.26 11.93 30.94
CA GLN A 559 11.40 11.08 31.31
C GLN A 559 11.57 10.99 32.82
N GLN A 560 11.49 12.12 33.53
CA GLN A 560 11.58 12.12 35.00
C GLN A 560 10.45 11.33 35.65
N ILE A 561 9.23 11.42 35.09
CA ILE A 561 8.09 10.64 35.56
C ILE A 561 8.29 9.15 35.27
N ALA A 562 8.69 8.78 34.05
CA ALA A 562 8.97 7.41 33.64
C ALA A 562 10.04 6.75 34.53
N ASP A 563 11.16 7.45 34.77
CA ASP A 563 12.24 6.99 35.64
C ASP A 563 11.75 6.80 37.09
N SER A 564 10.95 7.74 37.58
CA SER A 564 10.41 7.68 38.95
C SER A 564 9.47 6.49 39.13
N ILE A 565 8.49 6.31 38.24
CA ILE A 565 7.49 5.24 38.38
C ILE A 565 8.06 3.85 38.05
N SER A 566 9.11 3.76 37.24
CA SER A 566 9.82 2.49 36.97
C SER A 566 10.47 1.88 38.22
N THR A 567 10.69 2.68 39.27
CA THR A 567 11.15 2.14 40.58
C THR A 567 10.07 1.41 41.38
N LEU A 568 8.81 1.40 40.92
CA LEU A 568 7.69 0.73 41.57
C LEU A 568 7.56 -0.76 41.18
N PHE A 569 8.62 -1.40 40.69
CA PHE A 569 8.65 -2.83 40.42
C PHE A 569 8.19 -3.63 41.67
N PRO A 570 7.27 -4.62 41.54
CA PRO A 570 6.79 -5.19 40.28
C PRO A 570 5.58 -4.47 39.65
N LEU A 571 4.93 -3.50 40.31
CA LEU A 571 3.67 -2.88 39.86
C LEU A 571 3.78 -2.22 38.48
N ILE A 572 4.95 -1.65 38.18
CA ILE A 572 5.34 -1.15 36.86
C ILE A 572 6.53 -2.00 36.40
N GLN A 573 6.39 -2.66 35.25
CA GLN A 573 7.47 -3.46 34.64
C GLN A 573 8.45 -2.56 33.87
N TYR A 574 7.90 -1.59 33.13
CA TYR A 574 8.64 -0.49 32.51
C TYR A 574 7.68 0.68 32.22
N ALA A 575 8.24 1.87 32.09
CA ALA A 575 7.57 3.04 31.54
C ALA A 575 8.56 3.78 30.64
N GLU A 576 8.11 4.22 29.47
CA GLU A 576 8.94 4.88 28.47
C GLU A 576 8.13 5.90 27.67
N ARG A 577 8.84 6.78 26.94
CA ARG A 577 8.22 7.72 26.01
C ARG A 577 7.79 6.97 24.75
N ASP A 578 6.70 7.41 24.12
CA ASP A 578 6.28 6.89 22.81
C ASP A 578 7.08 7.59 21.71
N PHE A 579 8.16 6.96 21.26
CA PHE A 579 9.04 7.52 20.24
C PHE A 579 8.41 7.35 18.85
N PHE A 580 8.55 8.37 18.02
CA PHE A 580 8.23 8.22 16.61
C PHE A 580 9.20 7.20 16.01
N SER A 581 8.63 6.16 15.41
CA SER A 581 9.39 5.31 14.48
C SER A 581 9.26 5.93 13.11
N GLU A 582 10.37 6.03 12.41
CA GLU A 582 10.35 6.39 11.00
C GLU A 582 9.80 5.18 10.22
N PHE A 583 9.04 5.43 9.15
CA PHE A 583 9.02 4.44 8.08
C PHE A 583 10.47 4.09 7.77
N HIS A 584 10.80 2.83 7.44
CA HIS A 584 12.13 2.54 6.89
C HIS A 584 12.28 3.42 5.66
N SER A 585 12.95 4.52 5.91
CA SER A 585 12.76 5.72 5.15
C SER A 585 13.58 5.49 3.92
N ALA A 586 12.99 5.78 2.76
CA ALA A 586 13.73 6.47 1.73
C ALA A 586 14.86 7.26 2.41
N PRO A 587 16.15 6.96 2.15
CA PRO A 587 17.27 7.57 2.84
C PRO A 587 17.05 9.03 3.18
N ASN A 588 17.38 9.43 4.41
CA ASN A 588 17.14 10.80 4.88
C ASN A 588 18.04 11.86 4.22
N ASP A 589 18.88 11.42 3.28
CA ASP A 589 19.67 12.19 2.34
C ASP A 589 18.75 13.17 1.59
N ALA A 590 19.08 14.46 1.66
CA ALA A 590 18.17 15.56 1.34
C ALA A 590 17.60 15.54 -0.09
N LEU A 591 18.28 14.87 -1.04
CA LEU A 591 17.90 14.81 -2.45
C LEU A 591 17.34 13.45 -2.87
N TYR A 592 17.33 12.45 -1.99
CA TYR A 592 16.95 11.08 -2.37
C TYR A 592 15.49 10.98 -2.85
N SER A 593 14.54 11.46 -2.05
CA SER A 593 13.10 11.26 -2.31
C SER A 593 12.52 12.07 -3.47
N SER A 594 13.18 13.17 -3.87
CA SER A 594 12.73 14.01 -4.98
C SER A 594 13.54 13.81 -6.26
N GLU A 595 14.81 13.39 -6.16
CA GLU A 595 15.75 13.44 -7.28
C GLU A 595 16.41 12.10 -7.65
N MET A 596 16.19 11.02 -6.87
CA MET A 596 16.79 9.70 -7.11
C MET A 596 15.78 8.62 -7.51
N ILE A 597 14.76 9.01 -8.28
CA ILE A 597 13.63 8.16 -8.69
C ILE A 597 14.10 6.85 -9.37
N GLY A 598 15.17 6.91 -10.16
CA GLY A 598 15.76 5.75 -10.83
C GLY A 598 16.28 4.66 -9.87
N LEU A 599 16.44 4.94 -8.57
CA LEU A 599 16.85 3.91 -7.61
C LEU A 599 15.70 3.02 -7.14
N TYR A 600 14.50 3.57 -6.99
CA TYR A 600 13.39 2.93 -6.26
C TYR A 600 12.08 2.79 -7.04
N ASN A 601 11.92 3.46 -8.18
CA ASN A 601 10.69 3.37 -8.95
C ASN A 601 10.52 1.95 -9.55
N PRO A 602 9.39 1.27 -9.30
CA PRO A 602 9.21 -0.12 -9.73
C PRO A 602 9.11 -0.30 -11.25
N LEU A 603 8.77 0.76 -11.99
CA LEU A 603 8.62 0.70 -13.45
C LEU A 603 9.96 0.79 -14.18
N ASN A 604 10.91 1.58 -13.67
CA ASN A 604 12.12 1.94 -14.40
C ASN A 604 13.41 1.83 -13.58
N GLY A 605 13.33 1.59 -12.26
CA GLY A 605 14.47 1.56 -11.36
C GLY A 605 15.04 0.17 -11.08
N ILE A 606 15.98 0.10 -10.13
CA ILE A 606 16.74 -1.12 -9.79
C ILE A 606 16.30 -1.82 -8.49
N GLU A 607 15.15 -1.42 -7.93
CA GLU A 607 14.56 -1.97 -6.70
C GLU A 607 15.50 -1.91 -5.48
N VAL A 608 16.21 -0.78 -5.29
CA VAL A 608 17.27 -0.72 -4.27
C VAL A 608 16.74 -0.63 -2.83
N GLU A 609 15.58 -0.02 -2.59
CA GLU A 609 15.03 0.14 -1.23
C GLU A 609 14.79 -1.21 -0.55
N SER A 610 14.13 -2.12 -1.27
CA SER A 610 13.91 -3.49 -0.81
C SER A 610 15.21 -4.29 -0.68
N ALA A 611 16.26 -3.90 -1.41
CA ALA A 611 17.58 -4.50 -1.27
C ALA A 611 18.31 -4.00 0.00
N TRP A 612 18.16 -2.73 0.37
CA TRP A 612 18.77 -2.15 1.57
C TRP A 612 18.22 -2.72 2.88
N ASP A 613 16.98 -3.22 2.89
CA ASP A 613 16.45 -4.02 4.00
C ASP A 613 17.26 -5.30 4.27
N LYS A 614 18.02 -5.76 3.26
CA LYS A 614 18.76 -7.01 3.29
C LYS A 614 20.27 -6.78 3.43
N GLN A 615 20.83 -5.87 2.64
CA GLN A 615 22.25 -5.55 2.63
C GLN A 615 22.47 -4.11 2.14
N VAL A 616 23.30 -3.35 2.86
CA VAL A 616 23.61 -1.94 2.55
C VAL A 616 25.05 -1.72 2.05
N GLY A 617 25.80 -2.81 1.91
CA GLY A 617 27.22 -2.80 1.57
C GLY A 617 28.09 -2.86 2.83
N GLN A 618 29.35 -3.27 2.65
CA GLN A 618 30.28 -3.52 3.76
C GLN A 618 31.66 -2.96 3.49
N THR A 619 32.34 -2.51 4.54
CA THR A 619 33.63 -1.79 4.46
C THR A 619 34.79 -2.64 3.96
N TYR A 620 34.65 -3.96 3.89
CA TYR A 620 35.65 -4.83 3.25
C TYR A 620 35.47 -4.93 1.73
N THR A 621 34.35 -4.47 1.18
CA THR A 621 34.08 -4.51 -0.26
C THR A 621 34.77 -3.31 -0.93
N LYS A 622 35.76 -3.58 -1.78
CA LYS A 622 36.57 -2.57 -2.47
C LYS A 622 36.12 -2.37 -3.90
N VAL A 623 35.71 -1.14 -4.24
CA VAL A 623 35.27 -0.75 -5.58
C VAL A 623 36.18 0.35 -6.11
N GLY A 624 36.78 0.13 -7.28
CA GLY A 624 37.57 1.15 -7.98
C GLY A 624 36.78 1.85 -9.06
N VAL A 625 36.90 3.17 -9.12
CA VAL A 625 36.26 4.01 -10.15
C VAL A 625 37.35 4.49 -11.10
N PHE A 626 37.33 3.96 -12.32
CA PHE A 626 38.32 4.23 -13.37
C PHE A 626 37.83 5.34 -14.27
N ASP A 627 38.06 6.58 -13.84
CA ASP A 627 37.39 7.76 -14.39
C ASP A 627 38.26 9.03 -14.19
N THR A 628 37.70 10.24 -14.25
CA THR A 628 38.44 11.53 -14.14
C THR A 628 39.16 11.74 -12.81
N GLY A 629 38.78 10.97 -11.80
CA GLY A 629 39.21 11.13 -10.40
C GLY A 629 38.00 11.05 -9.48
N ILE A 630 38.23 11.14 -8.17
CA ILE A 630 37.15 11.32 -7.20
C ILE A 630 37.53 12.51 -6.32
N ASN A 631 36.62 13.47 -6.20
CA ASN A 631 36.67 14.48 -5.15
C ASN A 631 36.43 13.83 -3.79
N TRP A 632 37.46 13.20 -3.23
CA TRP A 632 37.40 12.48 -1.96
C TRP A 632 37.00 13.35 -0.77
N ARG A 633 37.03 14.68 -0.92
CA ARG A 633 36.64 15.61 0.13
C ARG A 633 35.15 15.92 0.14
N HIS A 634 34.42 15.52 -0.90
CA HIS A 634 32.99 15.77 -0.99
C HIS A 634 32.25 15.26 0.26
N GLU A 635 31.28 16.03 0.74
CA GLU A 635 30.55 15.77 1.98
C GLU A 635 29.83 14.41 2.00
N ASP A 636 29.32 13.95 0.85
CA ASP A 636 28.74 12.61 0.70
C ASP A 636 29.75 11.45 0.84
N TYR A 637 31.06 11.72 0.94
CA TYR A 637 32.07 10.69 1.20
C TYR A 637 32.64 10.75 2.60
N GLY A 638 32.38 11.80 3.38
CA GLY A 638 32.84 11.93 4.75
C GLY A 638 33.07 13.37 5.18
N ASP A 639 33.96 13.57 6.15
CA ASP A 639 34.20 14.88 6.79
C ASP A 639 35.14 15.83 6.00
N GLY A 640 35.46 15.49 4.76
CA GLY A 640 36.42 16.25 3.94
C GLY A 640 37.89 16.02 4.32
N THR A 641 38.20 15.13 5.27
CA THR A 641 39.58 14.78 5.66
C THR A 641 40.02 13.43 5.08
N SER A 642 41.32 13.27 4.85
CA SER A 642 41.87 12.04 4.26
C SER A 642 41.70 10.80 5.15
N SER A 643 41.36 10.98 6.43
CA SER A 643 41.08 9.90 7.38
C SER A 643 39.59 9.62 7.57
N GLY A 644 38.71 10.60 7.28
CA GLY A 644 37.27 10.48 7.47
C GLY A 644 36.48 10.24 6.18
N THR A 645 37.15 10.22 5.02
CA THR A 645 36.54 9.86 3.73
C THR A 645 36.50 8.34 3.51
N LYS A 646 35.45 7.86 2.83
CA LYS A 646 35.36 6.48 2.35
C LYS A 646 36.16 6.20 1.06
N VAL A 647 36.70 7.24 0.44
CA VAL A 647 37.70 7.08 -0.62
C VAL A 647 39.02 6.77 0.05
N VAL A 648 39.44 5.51 0.05
CA VAL A 648 40.55 5.04 0.90
C VAL A 648 41.87 4.88 0.16
N GLY A 649 41.88 5.03 -1.16
CA GLY A 649 43.07 4.79 -1.98
C GLY A 649 42.89 5.13 -3.45
N GLY A 650 43.89 4.73 -4.24
CA GLY A 650 43.95 4.97 -5.68
C GLY A 650 45.15 5.79 -6.11
N TRP A 651 45.24 6.03 -7.41
CA TRP A 651 46.32 6.75 -8.07
C TRP A 651 45.77 7.52 -9.27
N ASP A 652 46.28 8.72 -9.47
CA ASP A 652 46.07 9.46 -10.71
C ASP A 652 47.16 9.07 -11.70
N TYR A 653 46.80 8.25 -12.69
CA TYR A 653 47.74 7.72 -13.67
C TYR A 653 48.09 8.73 -14.77
N TYR A 654 47.36 9.84 -14.86
CA TYR A 654 47.66 10.93 -15.78
C TYR A 654 48.70 11.88 -15.20
N ASN A 655 48.44 12.40 -13.99
CA ASN A 655 49.34 13.31 -13.29
C ASN A 655 50.44 12.60 -12.50
N ASN A 656 50.32 11.26 -12.35
CA ASN A 656 51.24 10.39 -11.65
C ASN A 656 51.44 10.79 -10.17
N VAL A 657 50.33 10.99 -9.47
CA VAL A 657 50.29 11.42 -8.07
C VAL A 657 49.15 10.72 -7.31
N SER A 658 49.21 10.74 -5.98
CA SER A 658 48.10 10.24 -5.15
C SER A 658 46.93 11.22 -5.17
N PRO A 659 45.66 10.77 -5.20
CA PRO A 659 44.49 11.65 -5.12
C PRO A 659 44.49 12.55 -3.87
N PHE A 660 45.02 12.07 -2.73
CA PHE A 660 45.10 12.86 -1.49
C PHE A 660 46.15 13.98 -1.53
N SER A 661 47.07 13.94 -2.50
CA SER A 661 48.09 14.98 -2.69
C SER A 661 47.63 16.13 -3.59
N GLN A 662 46.45 16.00 -4.20
CA GLN A 662 45.89 16.98 -5.13
C GLN A 662 44.91 17.90 -4.43
N VAL A 663 44.93 19.18 -4.80
CA VAL A 663 43.94 20.16 -4.33
C VAL A 663 42.59 19.86 -5.00
N GLU A 664 42.59 19.71 -6.33
CA GLU A 664 41.44 19.28 -7.13
C GLU A 664 41.73 17.90 -7.73
N PRO A 665 41.36 16.80 -7.04
CA PRO A 665 41.66 15.43 -7.49
C PRO A 665 40.75 14.93 -8.63
N ASP A 666 39.68 15.67 -8.96
CA ASP A 666 38.81 15.44 -10.11
C ASP A 666 38.56 16.80 -10.77
N LEU A 667 39.08 17.00 -11.98
CA LEU A 667 39.02 18.29 -12.70
C LEU A 667 37.77 18.43 -13.59
N ASP A 668 36.97 17.37 -13.69
CA ASP A 668 35.82 17.30 -14.57
C ASP A 668 34.54 17.10 -13.76
N GLY A 669 34.52 16.14 -12.85
CA GLY A 669 33.38 15.80 -11.99
C GLY A 669 32.75 14.45 -12.33
N HIS A 670 32.94 13.92 -13.54
CA HIS A 670 32.31 12.67 -13.98
C HIS A 670 32.65 11.45 -13.11
N GLY A 671 33.90 11.33 -12.66
CA GLY A 671 34.33 10.26 -11.77
C GLY A 671 33.76 10.41 -10.35
N THR A 672 33.65 11.64 -9.86
CA THR A 672 32.94 11.95 -8.62
C THR A 672 31.47 11.53 -8.71
N ALA A 673 30.74 11.91 -9.76
CA ALA A 673 29.34 11.51 -9.98
C ALA A 673 29.15 10.00 -9.98
N THR A 674 29.95 9.31 -10.78
CA THR A 674 29.97 7.85 -10.90
C THR A 674 30.21 7.20 -9.53
N SER A 675 31.16 7.72 -8.75
CA SER A 675 31.46 7.20 -7.42
C SER A 675 30.37 7.48 -6.39
N GLY A 676 29.60 8.57 -6.56
CA GLY A 676 28.43 8.91 -5.76
C GLY A 676 27.31 7.89 -5.90
N LEU A 677 26.97 7.53 -7.15
CA LEU A 677 25.96 6.50 -7.43
C LEU A 677 26.33 5.12 -6.86
N ILE A 678 27.62 4.78 -6.84
CA ILE A 678 28.10 3.52 -6.24
C ILE A 678 28.00 3.58 -4.72
N GLY A 679 28.47 4.68 -4.11
CA GLY A 679 28.84 4.65 -2.71
C GLY A 679 28.80 5.98 -1.98
N ALA A 680 28.02 6.98 -2.38
CA ALA A 680 27.71 8.10 -1.48
C ALA A 680 27.15 7.57 -0.14
N LEU A 681 27.58 8.17 0.97
CA LEU A 681 27.20 7.79 2.32
C LEU A 681 25.70 7.96 2.52
N ARG A 682 25.01 6.87 2.86
CA ARG A 682 23.56 6.87 3.09
C ARG A 682 23.23 7.22 4.53
N ASN A 683 22.06 7.81 4.73
CA ASN A 683 21.48 8.22 6.00
C ASN A 683 22.29 9.31 6.73
N ASN A 684 22.96 10.18 6.00
CA ASN A 684 23.78 11.27 6.55
C ASN A 684 23.07 12.65 6.54
N ASN A 685 21.79 12.71 6.15
CA ASN A 685 20.95 13.91 6.00
C ASN A 685 21.40 14.93 4.94
N ILE A 686 22.37 14.58 4.10
CA ILE A 686 22.92 15.47 3.08
C ILE A 686 22.89 14.75 1.73
N GLY A 687 22.77 15.52 0.65
CA GLY A 687 23.01 14.99 -0.68
C GLY A 687 22.20 13.77 -1.10
N ILE A 688 22.93 12.82 -1.67
CA ILE A 688 22.39 11.65 -2.35
C ILE A 688 22.81 10.34 -1.68
N SER A 689 22.12 9.25 -2.00
CA SER A 689 22.45 7.91 -1.51
C SER A 689 23.06 7.03 -2.57
N GLY A 690 24.24 6.47 -2.29
CA GLY A 690 24.85 5.46 -3.13
C GLY A 690 24.26 4.07 -2.91
N VAL A 691 24.21 3.24 -3.96
CA VAL A 691 23.64 1.88 -3.91
C VAL A 691 24.31 1.00 -2.85
N ALA A 692 25.63 1.08 -2.68
CA ALA A 692 26.39 0.41 -1.61
C ALA A 692 26.96 1.42 -0.59
N GLY A 693 26.16 2.46 -0.29
CA GLY A 693 26.51 3.60 0.53
C GLY A 693 26.67 3.33 2.03
N GLY A 694 26.16 2.20 2.52
CA GLY A 694 26.14 1.84 3.93
C GLY A 694 24.89 2.35 4.65
N ASP A 695 25.02 2.54 5.96
CA ASP A 695 24.07 3.21 6.84
C ASP A 695 24.89 3.92 7.92
N VAL A 696 25.13 5.22 7.73
CA VAL A 696 26.03 5.99 8.61
C VAL A 696 25.48 6.03 10.03
N GLN A 697 24.17 6.09 10.20
CA GLN A 697 23.52 6.11 11.53
C GLN A 697 23.71 4.78 12.26
N ALA A 698 23.75 3.66 11.53
CA ALA A 698 24.08 2.36 12.08
C ALA A 698 25.60 2.09 12.19
N GLY A 699 26.45 3.08 11.89
CA GLY A 699 27.91 2.95 11.96
C GLY A 699 28.55 2.13 10.84
N ASN A 700 27.83 1.91 9.72
CA ASN A 700 28.34 1.22 8.55
C ASN A 700 28.51 2.22 7.39
N THR A 701 29.71 2.38 6.86
CA THR A 701 29.94 3.29 5.73
C THR A 701 29.87 2.61 4.36
N GLY A 702 29.40 1.36 4.27
CA GLY A 702 29.24 0.66 3.00
C GLY A 702 30.58 0.32 2.34
N CYS A 703 30.62 0.24 1.01
CA CYS A 703 31.84 -0.13 0.29
C CYS A 703 32.95 0.94 0.40
N GLN A 704 34.19 0.50 0.25
CA GLN A 704 35.36 1.37 0.08
C GLN A 704 35.53 1.78 -1.38
N LEU A 705 35.75 3.07 -1.62
CA LEU A 705 36.00 3.62 -2.95
C LEU A 705 37.51 3.83 -3.19
N PHE A 706 37.96 3.54 -4.41
CA PHE A 706 39.33 3.79 -4.87
C PHE A 706 39.30 4.66 -6.14
N SER A 707 39.97 5.81 -6.09
CA SER A 707 40.06 6.76 -7.20
C SER A 707 41.16 6.33 -8.19
N MET A 708 40.78 5.70 -9.30
CA MET A 708 41.71 5.21 -10.33
C MET A 708 41.71 6.20 -11.50
N ALA A 709 42.33 7.37 -11.32
CA ALA A 709 42.15 8.49 -12.24
C ALA A 709 42.85 8.25 -13.58
N ILE A 710 42.10 8.41 -14.67
CA ILE A 710 42.51 8.29 -16.07
C ILE A 710 41.91 9.46 -16.87
N PRO A 711 42.52 9.91 -17.97
CA PRO A 711 41.97 11.01 -18.74
C PRO A 711 40.75 10.56 -19.55
N ILE A 712 39.66 11.33 -19.51
CA ILE A 712 38.49 11.20 -20.40
C ILE A 712 38.19 12.51 -21.14
N SER A 713 37.19 12.49 -22.02
CA SER A 713 36.90 13.56 -23.00
C SER A 713 36.78 14.96 -22.36
N GLY A 714 37.37 15.98 -22.99
CA GLY A 714 37.39 17.37 -22.51
C GLY A 714 38.80 17.90 -22.19
N GLN A 715 39.73 17.02 -21.78
CA GLN A 715 41.15 17.38 -21.58
C GLN A 715 42.09 16.91 -22.71
N VAL A 716 41.70 15.88 -23.47
CA VAL A 716 42.33 15.46 -24.73
C VAL A 716 41.25 14.91 -25.68
N SER A 717 41.36 15.14 -27.00
CA SER A 717 40.35 14.72 -27.98
C SER A 717 40.03 13.21 -27.92
N HIS A 718 38.83 12.84 -27.44
CA HIS A 718 38.16 11.53 -27.56
C HIS A 718 39.04 10.26 -27.54
N SER A 719 40.01 10.16 -26.63
CA SER A 719 40.69 8.89 -26.40
C SER A 719 41.26 8.82 -24.99
N THR A 720 40.73 7.91 -24.17
CA THR A 720 41.47 7.38 -23.03
C THR A 720 42.77 6.81 -23.56
N LEU A 721 43.91 7.31 -23.08
CA LEU A 721 45.21 6.77 -23.48
C LEU A 721 45.29 5.33 -22.94
N HIS A 722 45.25 4.33 -23.82
CA HIS A 722 45.33 2.92 -23.41
C HIS A 722 46.61 2.61 -22.61
N SER A 723 47.68 3.39 -22.80
CA SER A 723 48.92 3.32 -22.02
C SER A 723 48.78 3.80 -20.56
N ILE A 724 47.66 4.42 -20.20
CA ILE A 724 47.31 4.90 -18.86
C ILE A 724 46.22 4.00 -18.26
N ALA A 725 45.17 3.69 -19.02
CA ALA A 725 44.10 2.81 -18.54
C ALA A 725 44.56 1.37 -18.29
N ALA A 726 45.39 0.80 -19.16
CA ALA A 726 45.87 -0.58 -19.01
C ALA A 726 46.66 -0.81 -17.70
N PRO A 727 47.69 -0.01 -17.33
CA PRO A 727 48.37 -0.19 -16.05
C PRO A 727 47.45 0.04 -14.85
N ALA A 728 46.52 1.00 -14.93
CA ALA A 728 45.53 1.22 -13.88
C ALA A 728 44.66 -0.04 -13.63
N ILE A 729 44.09 -0.62 -14.69
CA ILE A 729 43.24 -1.82 -14.61
C ILE A 729 44.00 -2.99 -13.97
N VAL A 730 45.24 -3.21 -14.40
CA VAL A 730 46.09 -4.30 -13.90
C VAL A 730 46.44 -4.09 -12.42
N GLU A 731 46.85 -2.88 -12.05
CA GLU A 731 47.22 -2.55 -10.67
C GLU A 731 45.99 -2.56 -9.74
N GLY A 732 44.83 -2.11 -10.21
CA GLY A 732 43.57 -2.21 -9.49
C GLY A 732 43.21 -3.64 -9.12
N ALA A 733 43.27 -4.56 -10.09
CA ALA A 733 42.92 -5.97 -9.87
C ALA A 733 43.98 -6.74 -9.06
N SER A 734 45.26 -6.37 -9.22
CA SER A 734 46.37 -7.11 -8.59
C SER A 734 46.46 -6.83 -7.10
N TYR A 735 46.95 -7.80 -6.33
CA TYR A 735 47.38 -7.58 -4.95
C TYR A 735 48.57 -8.46 -4.60
N ASN A 736 49.72 -7.83 -4.33
CA ASN A 736 50.93 -8.53 -3.92
C ASN A 736 51.37 -8.06 -2.52
N PRO A 737 51.02 -8.80 -1.45
CA PRO A 737 51.35 -8.41 -0.08
C PRO A 737 52.87 -8.37 0.20
N SER A 738 53.68 -9.05 -0.61
CA SER A 738 55.15 -9.08 -0.43
C SER A 738 55.84 -7.82 -0.96
N THR A 739 55.22 -7.12 -1.93
CA THR A 739 55.80 -5.92 -2.55
C THR A 739 54.96 -4.66 -2.29
N GLY A 740 53.72 -4.82 -1.83
CA GLY A 740 52.75 -3.72 -1.70
C GLY A 740 52.17 -3.25 -3.04
N TYR A 741 52.43 -3.96 -4.14
CA TYR A 741 51.91 -3.62 -5.46
C TYR A 741 50.44 -4.03 -5.61
N GLY A 742 49.62 -3.09 -6.10
CA GLY A 742 48.21 -3.29 -6.43
C GLY A 742 47.24 -3.15 -5.26
N TYR A 743 45.98 -2.85 -5.60
CA TYR A 743 44.92 -2.50 -4.65
C TYR A 743 44.03 -3.68 -4.23
N GLY A 744 44.01 -4.75 -5.04
CA GLY A 744 43.17 -5.94 -4.82
C GLY A 744 41.69 -5.60 -4.78
N LEU A 745 41.23 -4.82 -5.75
CA LEU A 745 39.82 -4.44 -5.89
C LEU A 745 38.96 -5.68 -6.13
N HIS A 746 37.73 -5.65 -5.62
CA HIS A 746 36.75 -6.69 -5.93
C HIS A 746 35.96 -6.35 -7.20
N ILE A 747 35.69 -5.05 -7.40
CA ILE A 747 34.89 -4.53 -8.51
C ILE A 747 35.61 -3.31 -9.13
N GLN A 748 35.63 -3.23 -10.45
CA GLN A 748 36.09 -2.07 -11.22
C GLN A 748 34.93 -1.50 -12.05
N ASN A 749 34.62 -0.22 -11.86
CA ASN A 749 33.65 0.50 -12.67
C ASN A 749 34.36 1.29 -13.78
N HIS A 750 33.93 1.08 -15.03
CA HIS A 750 34.44 1.72 -16.24
C HIS A 750 33.31 2.45 -16.99
N SER A 751 33.08 3.70 -16.63
CA SER A 751 32.08 4.58 -17.24
C SER A 751 32.60 5.35 -18.46
N TRP A 752 33.43 4.70 -19.28
CA TRP A 752 34.07 5.27 -20.47
C TRP A 752 34.20 4.23 -21.58
N GLY A 753 34.35 4.70 -22.82
CA GLY A 753 34.49 3.82 -23.98
C GLY A 753 35.29 4.41 -25.12
N THR A 754 35.74 3.53 -26.02
CA THR A 754 36.45 3.87 -27.26
C THR A 754 36.09 2.88 -28.37
N PRO A 755 35.96 3.33 -29.63
CA PRO A 755 35.73 2.42 -30.75
C PRO A 755 36.99 1.61 -31.11
N THR A 756 38.15 1.91 -30.50
CA THR A 756 39.44 1.33 -30.90
C THR A 756 39.84 0.17 -30.01
N ASN A 757 39.93 -1.03 -30.58
CA ASN A 757 40.54 -2.18 -29.92
C ASN A 757 42.08 -2.04 -29.86
N THR A 758 42.69 -2.30 -28.70
CA THR A 758 44.13 -2.56 -28.62
C THR A 758 44.46 -3.80 -27.79
N ASN A 759 45.56 -4.47 -28.14
CA ASN A 759 46.02 -5.64 -27.41
C ASN A 759 46.36 -5.32 -25.94
N VAL A 760 46.96 -4.16 -25.68
CA VAL A 760 47.36 -3.76 -24.31
C VAL A 760 46.14 -3.59 -23.40
N LEU A 761 45.06 -2.98 -23.90
CA LEU A 761 43.83 -2.83 -23.14
C LEU A 761 43.13 -4.18 -22.97
N LYS A 762 43.07 -5.01 -24.02
CA LYS A 762 42.53 -6.37 -23.96
C LYS A 762 43.24 -7.24 -22.93
N GLU A 763 44.58 -7.17 -22.87
CA GLU A 763 45.41 -7.90 -21.92
C GLU A 763 45.19 -7.41 -20.47
N ALA A 764 44.95 -6.11 -20.28
CA ALA A 764 44.63 -5.56 -18.97
C ALA A 764 43.27 -6.04 -18.46
N VAL A 765 42.22 -5.98 -19.29
CA VAL A 765 40.88 -6.50 -18.94
C VAL A 765 40.93 -8.00 -18.66
N LYS A 766 41.63 -8.78 -19.50
CA LYS A 766 41.89 -10.19 -19.24
C LYS A 766 42.60 -10.43 -17.91
N SER A 767 43.57 -9.58 -17.56
CA SER A 767 44.28 -9.66 -16.28
C SER A 767 43.36 -9.38 -15.09
N CYS A 768 42.43 -8.41 -15.21
CA CYS A 768 41.40 -8.16 -14.21
C CYS A 768 40.55 -9.41 -13.96
N TYR A 769 40.02 -9.97 -15.05
CA TYR A 769 39.23 -11.20 -15.04
C TYR A 769 39.97 -12.37 -14.37
N GLN A 770 41.26 -12.57 -14.72
CA GLN A 770 42.09 -13.64 -14.15
C GLN A 770 42.41 -13.47 -12.66
N ASN A 771 42.24 -12.26 -12.10
CA ASN A 771 42.36 -12.00 -10.67
C ASN A 771 41.02 -12.15 -9.92
N ASN A 772 39.97 -12.67 -10.58
CA ASN A 772 38.60 -12.75 -10.06
C ASN A 772 38.02 -11.38 -9.65
N CYS A 773 38.45 -10.31 -10.33
CA CYS A 773 37.94 -8.96 -10.12
C CYS A 773 36.84 -8.67 -11.14
N ILE A 774 35.67 -8.26 -10.66
CA ILE A 774 34.47 -7.99 -11.47
C ILE A 774 34.70 -6.70 -12.25
N PHE A 775 34.60 -6.77 -13.58
CA PHE A 775 34.82 -5.63 -14.46
C PHE A 775 33.47 -5.18 -15.04
N VAL A 776 32.99 -4.01 -14.64
CA VAL A 776 31.71 -3.45 -15.08
C VAL A 776 31.98 -2.29 -16.03
N ALA A 777 31.37 -2.29 -17.21
CA ALA A 777 31.61 -1.25 -18.22
C ALA A 777 30.34 -0.76 -18.91
N SER A 778 30.27 0.55 -19.13
CA SER A 778 29.18 1.20 -19.89
C SER A 778 29.23 0.81 -21.38
N SER A 779 28.07 0.59 -22.00
CA SER A 779 28.00 0.13 -23.39
C SER A 779 28.34 1.22 -24.44
N GLY A 780 28.12 2.49 -24.12
CA GLY A 780 28.36 3.65 -24.99
C GLY A 780 27.11 4.53 -25.17
N ASN A 781 27.29 5.74 -25.71
CA ASN A 781 26.23 6.76 -25.81
C ASN A 781 25.93 7.18 -27.26
N ASP A 782 26.23 6.32 -28.23
CA ASP A 782 26.13 6.61 -29.67
C ASP A 782 24.81 6.10 -30.30
N GLY A 783 23.97 5.40 -29.53
CA GLY A 783 22.68 4.86 -29.96
C GLY A 783 22.79 3.81 -31.07
N ASN A 784 23.96 3.20 -31.26
CA ASN A 784 24.23 2.27 -32.36
C ASN A 784 24.39 0.81 -31.87
N ALA A 785 24.38 -0.13 -32.82
CA ALA A 785 24.44 -1.58 -32.56
C ALA A 785 25.87 -2.14 -32.35
N THR A 786 26.85 -1.30 -31.96
CA THR A 786 28.23 -1.73 -31.73
C THR A 786 28.76 -1.14 -30.42
N ILE A 787 28.76 -1.97 -29.39
CA ILE A 787 29.28 -1.66 -28.06
C ILE A 787 30.75 -1.22 -28.15
N ASN A 788 31.11 -0.19 -27.38
CA ASN A 788 32.47 0.34 -27.35
C ASN A 788 33.42 -0.53 -26.50
N TYR A 789 34.74 -0.44 -26.75
CA TYR A 789 35.74 -1.03 -25.85
C TYR A 789 35.88 -0.16 -24.59
N PRO A 790 36.07 -0.72 -23.38
CA PRO A 790 36.34 -2.13 -23.10
C PRO A 790 35.10 -3.04 -23.00
N ALA A 791 33.87 -2.49 -22.99
CA ALA A 791 32.65 -3.29 -22.84
C ALA A 791 32.54 -4.42 -23.88
N THR A 792 32.85 -4.17 -25.16
CA THR A 792 32.78 -5.20 -26.21
C THR A 792 33.92 -6.24 -26.20
N TYR A 793 34.75 -6.31 -25.15
CA TYR A 793 35.64 -7.47 -24.96
C TYR A 793 34.84 -8.76 -24.68
N LYS A 794 35.52 -9.89 -24.47
CA LYS A 794 34.81 -11.17 -24.29
C LYS A 794 33.79 -11.03 -23.17
N ASP A 795 32.60 -11.53 -23.44
CA ASP A 795 31.43 -11.52 -22.56
C ASP A 795 31.77 -11.88 -21.11
N GLU A 796 32.33 -13.07 -20.95
CA GLU A 796 32.80 -13.63 -19.68
C GLU A 796 33.73 -12.70 -18.87
N TRP A 797 34.39 -11.71 -19.49
CA TRP A 797 35.35 -10.83 -18.84
C TRP A 797 34.74 -9.53 -18.33
N VAL A 798 33.59 -9.11 -18.88
CA VAL A 798 33.05 -7.77 -18.68
C VAL A 798 31.54 -7.83 -18.55
N LEU A 799 31.00 -7.34 -17.43
CA LEU A 799 29.59 -7.05 -17.27
C LEU A 799 29.25 -5.74 -18.00
N LYS A 800 28.50 -5.83 -19.10
CA LYS A 800 28.19 -4.75 -20.03
C LYS A 800 26.85 -4.12 -19.74
N VAL A 801 26.86 -2.83 -19.44
CA VAL A 801 25.68 -2.13 -18.91
C VAL A 801 25.20 -1.06 -19.88
N GLY A 802 23.97 -1.22 -20.37
CA GLY A 802 23.24 -0.20 -21.11
C GLY A 802 22.38 0.67 -20.19
N ALA A 803 21.85 1.76 -20.74
CA ALA A 803 20.99 2.70 -20.02
C ALA A 803 19.52 2.48 -20.40
N ASN A 804 18.64 2.43 -19.39
CA ASN A 804 17.22 2.67 -19.58
C ASN A 804 16.85 4.11 -19.24
N ASP A 805 15.75 4.59 -19.82
CA ASP A 805 15.16 5.89 -19.51
C ASP A 805 14.04 5.78 -18.46
N GLY A 806 13.37 6.91 -18.18
CA GLY A 806 12.27 7.01 -17.23
C GLY A 806 11.00 6.23 -17.58
N THR A 807 10.89 5.58 -18.76
CA THR A 807 9.80 4.62 -19.03
C THR A 807 10.21 3.18 -18.71
N GLY A 808 11.50 2.95 -18.46
CA GLY A 808 12.07 1.62 -18.25
C GLY A 808 12.56 0.95 -19.54
N ASP A 809 12.40 1.62 -20.68
CA ASP A 809 12.89 1.15 -21.99
C ASP A 809 14.36 1.54 -22.20
N ARG A 810 15.06 0.88 -23.15
CA ARG A 810 16.42 1.29 -23.54
C ARG A 810 16.41 2.77 -23.94
N ALA A 811 17.24 3.57 -23.28
CA ALA A 811 17.42 4.97 -23.63
C ALA A 811 17.96 5.09 -25.05
N SER A 812 17.41 6.02 -25.85
CA SER A 812 17.73 6.10 -27.29
C SER A 812 19.22 6.27 -27.61
N PHE A 813 19.99 6.92 -26.74
CA PHE A 813 21.44 7.09 -26.87
C PHE A 813 22.24 5.84 -26.44
N SER A 814 21.66 4.91 -25.67
CA SER A 814 22.40 3.78 -25.10
C SER A 814 22.88 2.85 -26.21
N THR A 815 24.17 2.79 -26.48
CA THR A 815 24.72 1.83 -27.44
C THR A 815 24.35 0.41 -27.03
N TYR A 816 24.05 -0.43 -28.02
CA TYR A 816 23.50 -1.76 -27.83
C TYR A 816 24.20 -2.75 -28.76
N GLY A 817 23.94 -4.05 -28.67
CA GLY A 817 24.55 -5.02 -29.56
C GLY A 817 24.67 -6.43 -28.99
N ASN A 818 25.51 -7.23 -29.65
CA ASN A 818 25.79 -8.58 -29.19
C ASN A 818 26.44 -8.58 -27.81
N ASP A 819 26.01 -9.55 -27.02
CA ASP A 819 26.48 -9.84 -25.68
C ASP A 819 26.22 -8.68 -24.69
N LEU A 820 25.22 -7.80 -24.89
CA LEU A 820 24.85 -6.81 -23.87
C LEU A 820 24.28 -7.54 -22.64
N ASP A 821 24.77 -7.27 -21.43
CA ASP A 821 24.31 -8.03 -20.25
C ASP A 821 22.99 -7.51 -19.72
N VAL A 822 22.92 -6.23 -19.35
CA VAL A 822 21.75 -5.66 -18.65
C VAL A 822 21.61 -4.16 -18.87
N LEU A 823 20.43 -3.64 -18.56
CA LEU A 823 20.15 -2.21 -18.44
C LEU A 823 20.13 -1.76 -16.97
N ALA A 824 20.52 -0.51 -16.74
CA ALA A 824 20.22 0.23 -15.51
C ALA A 824 19.88 1.69 -15.84
N PRO A 825 19.23 2.43 -14.94
CA PRO A 825 18.86 3.83 -15.19
C PRO A 825 20.06 4.69 -15.54
N GLY A 826 19.91 5.54 -16.55
CA GLY A 826 20.99 6.43 -17.01
C GLY A 826 20.49 7.78 -17.54
N THR A 827 19.31 8.21 -17.09
CA THR A 827 18.67 9.47 -17.50
C THR A 827 18.40 10.39 -16.33
N ASN A 828 17.74 11.53 -16.60
CA ASN A 828 17.35 12.61 -15.66
C ASN A 828 16.54 12.17 -14.41
N ASP A 829 16.34 10.88 -14.18
CA ASP A 829 15.74 10.30 -12.98
C ASP A 829 16.79 10.02 -11.88
N LEU A 830 18.03 10.52 -12.06
CA LEU A 830 19.16 10.38 -11.14
C LEU A 830 19.87 11.73 -10.92
N TYR A 831 19.91 12.21 -9.68
CA TYR A 831 20.84 13.26 -9.27
C TYR A 831 22.22 12.73 -8.94
N MET A 832 23.24 13.57 -9.09
CA MET A 832 24.63 13.14 -8.93
C MET A 832 25.48 14.16 -8.20
N VAL A 833 26.51 13.64 -7.53
CA VAL A 833 27.59 14.43 -6.92
C VAL A 833 28.44 15.01 -8.05
N LEU A 834 28.36 16.32 -8.29
CA LEU A 834 29.03 16.95 -9.43
C LEU A 834 29.66 18.31 -9.05
N ASP A 835 30.45 18.34 -7.96
CA ASP A 835 31.31 19.50 -7.67
C ASP A 835 32.81 19.12 -7.72
N ASN A 836 33.49 19.72 -8.71
CA ASN A 836 34.92 19.58 -8.99
C ASN A 836 35.78 20.69 -8.35
N THR A 837 35.19 21.58 -7.52
CA THR A 837 35.87 22.74 -6.92
C THR A 837 35.47 23.10 -5.48
N ASN A 838 34.27 22.74 -4.99
CA ASN A 838 33.89 22.92 -3.59
C ASN A 838 33.60 21.60 -2.87
N ASN A 839 33.70 21.65 -1.55
CA ASN A 839 33.53 20.50 -0.65
C ASN A 839 32.07 20.03 -0.47
N SER A 840 31.15 20.61 -1.25
CA SER A 840 29.69 20.45 -1.18
C SER A 840 29.09 20.90 -2.52
N GLY A 841 28.46 20.00 -3.29
CA GLY A 841 27.70 20.39 -4.47
C GLY A 841 27.09 19.23 -5.27
N TYR A 842 25.85 19.46 -5.72
CA TYR A 842 25.01 18.50 -6.44
C TYR A 842 24.45 19.20 -7.67
N ILE A 843 24.32 18.49 -8.79
CA ILE A 843 23.69 19.04 -9.99
C ILE A 843 22.23 18.56 -10.04
N ASP A 844 21.31 19.47 -9.70
CA ASP A 844 20.08 19.68 -10.49
C ASP A 844 20.49 20.23 -11.84
N LEU A 845 19.62 20.21 -12.84
CA LEU A 845 19.76 20.95 -14.10
C LEU A 845 20.00 22.48 -13.88
N VAL A 846 21.16 22.89 -13.34
CA VAL A 846 21.48 24.29 -13.04
C VAL A 846 22.24 24.89 -14.22
N GLU A 847 21.49 25.73 -14.95
CA GLU A 847 21.90 26.91 -15.71
C GLU A 847 23.42 27.07 -15.95
N ASP A 848 23.93 26.52 -17.05
CA ASP A 848 24.94 27.24 -17.80
C ASP A 848 24.23 28.14 -18.82
N VAL A 849 24.90 29.20 -19.25
CA VAL A 849 24.35 30.15 -20.21
C VAL A 849 25.23 30.11 -21.44
N ASP A 850 24.67 29.85 -22.62
CA ASP A 850 25.46 29.88 -23.84
C ASP A 850 26.11 31.27 -24.03
N ILE A 851 27.02 31.38 -24.98
CA ILE A 851 27.70 32.66 -25.31
C ILE A 851 26.74 33.79 -25.72
N TYR A 852 25.43 33.51 -25.88
CA TYR A 852 24.37 34.44 -26.22
C TYR A 852 23.44 34.76 -25.04
N GLY A 853 23.65 34.19 -23.87
CA GLY A 853 22.82 34.45 -22.69
C GLY A 853 21.54 33.61 -22.63
N ASN A 854 21.46 32.50 -23.36
CA ASN A 854 20.35 31.53 -23.23
C ASN A 854 20.69 30.43 -22.22
N PRO A 855 19.75 30.01 -21.37
CA PRO A 855 19.94 28.86 -20.49
C PRO A 855 20.19 27.59 -21.32
N VAL A 856 21.27 26.88 -21.00
CA VAL A 856 21.65 25.57 -21.53
C VAL A 856 21.50 24.57 -20.40
N PHE A 857 20.61 23.61 -20.58
CA PHE A 857 20.46 22.46 -19.70
C PHE A 857 21.58 21.46 -20.01
N LEU A 858 22.38 21.09 -19.02
CA LEU A 858 23.35 20.00 -19.18
C LEU A 858 22.57 18.66 -19.16
N ASP A 859 22.34 18.07 -20.33
CA ASP A 859 21.79 16.71 -20.45
C ASP A 859 22.83 15.70 -19.90
N ILE A 860 22.80 15.41 -18.61
CA ILE A 860 23.63 14.38 -17.96
C ILE A 860 23.04 12.97 -18.15
N ASN A 861 22.65 12.66 -19.38
CA ASN A 861 22.19 11.33 -19.78
C ASN A 861 23.37 10.48 -20.26
N GLY A 862 23.51 9.25 -19.76
CA GLY A 862 24.62 8.39 -20.15
C GLY A 862 24.60 6.98 -19.57
N THR A 863 25.07 6.02 -20.36
CA THR A 863 25.42 4.66 -19.90
C THR A 863 26.54 4.67 -18.86
N SER A 864 27.29 5.77 -18.79
CA SER A 864 28.25 6.09 -17.72
C SER A 864 27.61 6.20 -16.34
N PHE A 865 26.30 6.42 -16.25
CA PHE A 865 25.54 6.48 -14.98
C PHE A 865 24.76 5.18 -14.71
N ALA A 866 24.53 4.35 -15.72
CA ALA A 866 24.00 3.00 -15.55
C ALA A 866 25.05 2.02 -14.99
N ALA A 867 26.28 2.05 -15.51
CA ALA A 867 27.39 1.21 -15.05
C ALA A 867 27.71 1.31 -13.54
N PRO A 868 27.71 2.50 -12.90
CA PRO A 868 27.92 2.60 -11.46
C PRO A 868 26.77 2.02 -10.64
N LEU A 869 25.52 2.10 -11.10
CA LEU A 869 24.41 1.43 -10.42
C LEU A 869 24.58 -0.10 -10.42
N ALA A 870 24.99 -0.67 -11.56
CA ALA A 870 25.34 -2.08 -11.65
C ALA A 870 26.53 -2.44 -10.74
N SER A 871 27.57 -1.60 -10.71
CA SER A 871 28.72 -1.77 -9.81
C SER A 871 28.32 -1.74 -8.34
N GLY A 872 27.38 -0.87 -7.97
CA GLY A 872 26.78 -0.82 -6.64
C GLY A 872 25.98 -2.08 -6.29
N ALA A 873 25.15 -2.58 -7.22
CA ALA A 873 24.44 -3.84 -7.05
C ALA A 873 25.41 -5.03 -6.88
N CYS A 874 26.48 -5.10 -7.69
CA CYS A 874 27.56 -6.06 -7.50
C CYS A 874 28.20 -5.95 -6.11
N ALA A 875 28.40 -4.73 -5.60
CA ALA A 875 28.98 -4.50 -4.28
C ALA A 875 28.06 -4.99 -3.15
N LEU A 876 26.73 -4.88 -3.28
CA LEU A 876 25.78 -5.45 -2.33
C LEU A 876 25.82 -6.99 -2.35
N LEU A 877 25.75 -7.61 -3.53
CA LEU A 877 25.83 -9.08 -3.69
C LEU A 877 27.16 -9.64 -3.15
N TYR A 878 28.28 -8.99 -3.47
CA TYR A 878 29.59 -9.37 -2.96
C TYR A 878 29.70 -9.23 -1.44
N SER A 879 29.14 -8.14 -0.89
CA SER A 879 29.11 -7.90 0.55
C SER A 879 28.36 -9.02 1.26
N GLU A 880 27.21 -9.45 0.73
CA GLU A 880 26.40 -10.51 1.34
C GLU A 880 27.08 -11.89 1.31
N HIS A 881 27.63 -12.29 0.16
CA HIS A 881 28.15 -13.66 0.02
C HIS A 881 29.47 -13.91 0.77
N ASN A 882 30.30 -12.88 0.92
CA ASN A 882 31.70 -13.02 1.36
C ASN A 882 31.88 -13.25 2.88
N THR A 883 30.91 -12.86 3.73
CA THR A 883 30.98 -13.07 5.19
C THR A 883 30.79 -14.52 5.63
N ASN A 884 30.20 -15.37 4.77
CA ASN A 884 29.73 -16.68 5.20
C ASN A 884 30.62 -17.87 4.81
N ASN A 885 31.49 -17.76 3.80
CA ASN A 885 32.09 -18.99 3.22
C ASN A 885 33.59 -18.97 2.86
N GLY A 886 34.30 -17.83 2.87
CA GLY A 886 35.76 -17.74 2.62
C GLY A 886 36.23 -18.23 1.24
N TYR A 887 37.45 -17.88 0.80
CA TYR A 887 37.98 -18.33 -0.50
C TYR A 887 38.10 -19.88 -0.60
N PRO A 888 37.61 -20.56 -1.66
CA PRO A 888 37.16 -20.07 -2.97
C PRO A 888 35.64 -19.80 -3.09
N ASN A 889 34.93 -19.67 -1.98
CA ASN A 889 33.50 -19.40 -1.95
C ASN A 889 33.14 -17.92 -2.12
N ASN A 890 34.02 -17.10 -2.69
CA ASN A 890 33.68 -15.74 -3.09
C ASN A 890 33.10 -15.77 -4.50
N LEU A 891 32.14 -14.88 -4.77
CA LEU A 891 31.61 -14.68 -6.10
C LEU A 891 32.75 -14.22 -7.02
N ALA A 892 32.99 -14.98 -8.09
CA ALA A 892 33.83 -14.58 -9.22
C ALA A 892 33.01 -13.79 -10.24
N PRO A 893 33.65 -13.16 -11.25
CA PRO A 893 32.93 -12.41 -12.29
C PRO A 893 31.77 -13.19 -12.91
N GLU A 894 31.98 -14.48 -13.20
CA GLU A 894 30.97 -15.34 -13.81
C GLU A 894 29.81 -15.66 -12.87
N ASP A 895 30.06 -15.72 -11.54
CA ASP A 895 28.97 -15.89 -10.57
C ASP A 895 28.12 -14.61 -10.50
N MET A 896 28.77 -13.45 -10.54
CA MET A 896 28.10 -12.15 -10.48
C MET A 896 27.21 -11.93 -11.71
N GLU A 897 27.78 -12.13 -12.90
CA GLU A 897 27.09 -12.05 -14.19
C GLU A 897 25.94 -13.05 -14.26
N ALA A 898 26.15 -14.30 -13.87
CA ALA A 898 25.09 -15.31 -13.85
C ALA A 898 23.92 -14.92 -12.94
N PHE A 899 24.18 -14.37 -11.75
CA PHE A 899 23.12 -13.91 -10.84
C PHE A 899 22.39 -12.69 -11.38
N ILE A 900 23.10 -11.68 -11.86
CA ILE A 900 22.50 -10.46 -12.40
C ILE A 900 21.64 -10.78 -13.63
N ASN A 901 22.15 -11.58 -14.56
CA ASN A 901 21.45 -11.93 -15.80
C ASN A 901 20.24 -12.87 -15.53
N SER A 902 20.30 -13.69 -14.47
CA SER A 902 19.20 -14.61 -14.12
C SER A 902 18.10 -13.97 -13.29
N PHE A 903 18.43 -12.96 -12.47
CA PHE A 903 17.53 -12.34 -11.49
C PHE A 903 17.34 -10.85 -11.77
N LYS A 904 17.11 -10.57 -13.06
CA LYS A 904 16.75 -9.29 -13.66
C LYS A 904 15.24 -9.08 -13.72
N THR A 905 14.80 -7.84 -13.94
CA THR A 905 13.47 -7.52 -14.46
C THR A 905 13.52 -7.61 -15.98
N ASP A 906 12.73 -8.50 -16.57
CA ASP A 906 12.73 -8.69 -18.03
C ASP A 906 12.08 -7.48 -18.72
N VAL A 907 12.83 -6.83 -19.61
CA VAL A 907 12.35 -5.69 -20.39
C VAL A 907 12.02 -6.22 -21.78
N PRO A 908 10.81 -6.00 -22.30
CA PRO A 908 10.43 -6.54 -23.61
C PRO A 908 11.43 -6.15 -24.71
N PRO A 909 11.81 -7.07 -25.62
CA PRO A 909 11.30 -8.44 -25.78
C PRO A 909 11.80 -9.44 -24.71
N ALA A 910 10.96 -10.41 -24.36
CA ALA A 910 11.29 -11.38 -23.31
C ALA A 910 12.57 -12.20 -23.62
N GLY A 911 13.38 -12.41 -22.58
CA GLY A 911 14.62 -13.16 -22.65
C GLY A 911 15.84 -12.26 -22.85
N TYR A 912 16.78 -12.74 -23.68
CA TYR A 912 17.94 -11.96 -24.11
C TYR A 912 17.63 -11.34 -25.47
N ASP A 913 17.93 -10.06 -25.62
CA ASP A 913 17.95 -9.37 -26.90
C ASP A 913 19.12 -8.37 -27.00
N GLN A 914 19.45 -7.91 -28.21
CA GLN A 914 20.61 -7.04 -28.42
C GLN A 914 20.40 -5.61 -27.88
N GLU A 915 19.16 -5.16 -27.73
CA GLU A 915 18.79 -3.82 -27.29
C GLU A 915 18.79 -3.74 -25.76
N THR A 916 18.17 -4.70 -25.08
CA THR A 916 18.03 -4.67 -23.60
C THR A 916 18.95 -5.65 -22.88
N GLY A 917 19.70 -6.48 -23.61
CA GLY A 917 20.49 -7.55 -23.04
C GLY A 917 19.60 -8.60 -22.40
N HIS A 918 19.97 -9.06 -21.21
CA HIS A 918 19.09 -9.74 -20.29
C HIS A 918 18.18 -8.75 -19.55
N GLY A 919 17.74 -7.62 -20.07
CA GLY A 919 16.79 -6.72 -19.38
C GLY A 919 17.40 -5.91 -18.22
N ARG A 920 16.56 -5.34 -17.35
CA ARG A 920 16.97 -4.36 -16.34
C ARG A 920 17.40 -5.01 -15.03
N ILE A 921 18.46 -4.50 -14.41
CA ILE A 921 18.93 -4.99 -13.10
C ILE A 921 17.81 -4.87 -12.06
N ASN A 922 17.59 -5.96 -11.31
CA ASN A 922 16.72 -5.98 -10.13
C ASN A 922 17.56 -6.40 -8.91
N THR A 923 18.04 -5.40 -8.17
CA THR A 923 19.00 -5.60 -7.09
C THR A 923 18.39 -6.41 -5.95
N ASN A 924 17.14 -6.12 -5.61
CA ASN A 924 16.39 -6.84 -4.59
C ASN A 924 16.24 -8.32 -4.95
N TYR A 925 15.79 -8.63 -6.18
CA TYR A 925 15.52 -10.00 -6.60
C TYR A 925 16.81 -10.85 -6.64
N ALA A 926 17.89 -10.30 -7.17
CA ALA A 926 19.20 -10.96 -7.16
C ALA A 926 19.70 -11.25 -5.73
N LEU A 927 19.57 -10.27 -4.82
CA LEU A 927 20.02 -10.39 -3.43
C LEU A 927 19.15 -11.37 -2.63
N GLU A 928 17.82 -11.31 -2.81
CA GLU A 928 16.90 -12.25 -2.18
C GLU A 928 17.24 -13.70 -2.56
N LYS A 929 17.43 -13.97 -3.86
CA LYS A 929 17.81 -15.31 -4.33
C LYS A 929 19.15 -15.78 -3.78
N LEU A 930 20.08 -14.87 -3.56
CA LEU A 930 21.36 -15.18 -2.93
C LEU A 930 21.23 -15.49 -1.42
N MET A 931 20.26 -14.89 -0.72
CA MET A 931 20.11 -14.97 0.74
C MET A 931 19.12 -16.04 1.22
N LEU A 932 18.17 -16.46 0.37
CA LEU A 932 17.14 -17.40 0.77
C LEU A 932 17.79 -18.69 1.32
N PRO A 933 17.44 -19.16 2.54
CA PRO A 933 18.12 -20.28 3.20
C PRO A 933 18.10 -21.60 2.43
N GLN A 934 17.08 -21.76 1.56
CA GLN A 934 16.93 -22.93 0.70
C GLN A 934 17.81 -22.86 -0.54
N TYR A 935 18.45 -21.74 -0.85
CA TYR A 935 19.33 -21.58 -2.00
C TYR A 935 20.78 -21.38 -1.55
N PHE A 936 21.71 -21.96 -2.29
CA PHE A 936 23.14 -21.69 -2.10
C PHE A 936 23.92 -21.90 -3.39
N VAL A 937 25.05 -21.21 -3.50
CA VAL A 937 26.01 -21.40 -4.58
C VAL A 937 27.09 -22.38 -4.11
N LYS A 938 27.22 -23.50 -4.82
CA LYS A 938 28.26 -24.49 -4.60
C LYS A 938 29.35 -24.32 -5.64
N HIS A 939 30.56 -23.98 -5.20
CA HIS A 939 31.73 -23.99 -6.07
C HIS A 939 32.41 -25.35 -6.04
N SER A 940 32.69 -25.88 -7.22
CA SER A 940 33.33 -27.17 -7.43
C SER A 940 34.45 -27.03 -8.45
N GLY A 941 35.55 -27.76 -8.23
CA GLY A 941 36.70 -27.69 -9.12
C GLY A 941 37.95 -28.30 -8.51
N GLY A 942 39.03 -28.30 -9.29
CA GLY A 942 40.33 -28.85 -8.90
C GLY A 942 40.89 -29.83 -9.92
N GLN A 943 41.64 -30.82 -9.44
CA GLN A 943 42.25 -31.89 -10.23
C GLN A 943 41.65 -33.23 -9.82
N ASN A 944 40.90 -33.88 -10.71
CA ASN A 944 40.24 -35.15 -10.41
C ASN A 944 40.34 -36.10 -11.62
N ASN A 945 41.05 -37.22 -11.45
CA ASN A 945 41.18 -38.32 -12.43
C ASN A 945 41.71 -37.92 -13.82
N THR A 946 42.96 -37.46 -13.85
CA THR A 946 43.65 -36.97 -15.05
C THR A 946 44.00 -38.09 -16.03
N THR A 947 43.28 -38.22 -17.15
CA THR A 947 43.84 -38.89 -18.34
C THR A 947 44.56 -37.83 -19.16
N ALA A 948 45.90 -37.89 -19.20
CA ALA A 948 46.73 -37.05 -20.07
C ALA A 948 47.02 -37.80 -21.38
N ILE A 949 46.37 -37.43 -22.49
CA ILE A 949 46.67 -38.03 -23.80
C ILE A 949 47.66 -37.11 -24.53
N PRO A 950 48.93 -37.54 -24.72
CA PRO A 950 49.91 -36.75 -25.42
C PRO A 950 49.76 -36.90 -26.94
N SER A 951 49.87 -35.79 -27.66
CA SER A 951 50.16 -35.73 -29.08
C SER A 951 51.54 -35.11 -29.23
N TYR A 952 52.48 -35.86 -29.78
CA TYR A 952 53.88 -35.46 -29.85
C TYR A 952 54.21 -34.76 -31.16
N ASN A 953 55.23 -33.89 -31.13
CA ASN A 953 55.81 -33.26 -32.32
C ASN A 953 54.80 -32.47 -33.17
N ASN A 954 53.98 -31.65 -32.54
CA ASN A 954 53.10 -30.72 -33.24
C ASN A 954 53.86 -29.46 -33.63
N GLN A 955 53.68 -29.01 -34.88
CA GLN A 955 54.11 -27.67 -35.26
C GLN A 955 53.04 -26.66 -34.84
N VAL A 956 53.42 -25.72 -33.96
CA VAL A 956 52.51 -24.72 -33.40
C VAL A 956 53.07 -23.32 -33.54
N ILE A 957 52.17 -22.34 -33.59
CA ILE A 957 52.48 -20.93 -33.48
C ILE A 957 52.06 -20.49 -32.09
N VAL A 958 53.00 -19.99 -31.29
CA VAL A 958 52.70 -19.29 -30.04
C VAL A 958 52.42 -17.84 -30.43
N ALA A 959 51.18 -17.37 -30.19
CA ALA A 959 50.70 -16.09 -30.72
C ALA A 959 51.41 -14.90 -30.06
N ASN A 960 51.63 -14.97 -28.74
CA ASN A 960 52.20 -13.91 -27.90
C ASN A 960 53.20 -14.51 -26.90
N ASN A 961 53.93 -13.69 -26.14
CA ASN A 961 54.77 -14.23 -25.08
C ASN A 961 53.91 -14.85 -23.96
N ILE A 962 53.91 -16.18 -23.83
CA ILE A 962 53.05 -16.91 -22.89
C ILE A 962 53.93 -17.78 -22.00
N ASN A 963 53.80 -17.61 -20.68
CA ASN A 963 54.59 -18.32 -19.67
C ASN A 963 56.11 -18.30 -19.94
N GLY A 964 56.61 -17.18 -20.49
CA GLY A 964 58.02 -16.99 -20.84
C GLY A 964 58.49 -17.70 -22.12
N VAL A 965 57.57 -18.14 -22.99
CA VAL A 965 57.85 -18.56 -24.37
C VAL A 965 57.50 -17.42 -25.30
N ALA A 966 58.46 -16.90 -26.07
CA ALA A 966 58.23 -15.80 -27.00
C ALA A 966 57.24 -16.16 -28.13
N ALA A 967 56.66 -15.15 -28.77
CA ALA A 967 55.83 -15.36 -29.95
C ALA A 967 56.68 -15.94 -31.10
N GLY A 968 56.16 -16.95 -31.80
CA GLY A 968 56.88 -17.61 -32.88
C GLY A 968 56.43 -19.03 -33.17
N SER A 969 57.10 -19.68 -34.11
CA SER A 969 56.83 -21.07 -34.46
C SER A 969 57.72 -22.05 -33.69
N TYR A 970 57.11 -23.10 -33.15
CA TYR A 970 57.76 -24.08 -32.30
C TYR A 970 57.29 -25.51 -32.61
N TRP A 971 58.10 -26.48 -32.20
CA TRP A 971 57.66 -27.85 -31.98
C TRP A 971 57.18 -28.01 -30.55
N ALA A 972 56.04 -28.65 -30.36
CA ALA A 972 55.43 -28.83 -29.06
C ALA A 972 54.70 -30.17 -28.92
N ASP A 973 54.65 -30.67 -27.69
CA ASP A 973 53.81 -31.80 -27.32
C ASP A 973 52.53 -31.27 -26.67
N ARG A 974 51.36 -31.69 -27.17
CA ARG A 974 50.07 -31.31 -26.59
C ARG A 974 49.60 -32.38 -25.64
N TYR A 975 49.15 -31.99 -24.47
CA TYR A 975 48.54 -32.88 -23.49
C TYR A 975 47.08 -32.48 -23.30
N GLN A 976 46.16 -33.40 -23.56
CA GLN A 976 44.75 -33.24 -23.21
C GLN A 976 44.54 -33.71 -21.78
N VAL A 977 43.99 -32.87 -20.90
CA VAL A 977 43.62 -33.22 -19.53
C VAL A 977 42.10 -33.24 -19.42
N THR A 978 41.55 -34.40 -19.04
CA THR A 978 40.11 -34.55 -18.76
C THR A 978 39.92 -34.75 -17.26
N ASN A 979 39.03 -33.97 -16.64
CA ASN A 979 38.58 -34.17 -15.26
C ASN A 979 37.10 -34.53 -15.25
N THR A 980 36.70 -35.47 -14.40
CA THR A 980 35.29 -35.75 -14.12
C THR A 980 35.02 -35.53 -12.64
N PHE A 981 34.14 -34.59 -12.34
CA PHE A 981 33.67 -34.26 -11.01
C PHE A 981 32.31 -34.92 -10.78
N LEU A 982 32.06 -35.31 -9.53
CA LEU A 982 30.80 -35.88 -9.09
C LEU A 982 30.40 -35.21 -7.77
N ASP A 983 29.45 -34.28 -7.86
CA ASP A 983 28.82 -33.65 -6.70
C ASP A 983 27.52 -34.37 -6.37
N ILE A 984 27.42 -34.90 -5.15
CA ILE A 984 26.23 -35.59 -4.64
C ILE A 984 25.66 -34.74 -3.50
N PHE A 985 24.43 -34.29 -3.69
CA PHE A 985 23.66 -33.47 -2.76
C PHE A 985 22.66 -34.33 -1.97
N ALA A 986 22.07 -33.76 -0.91
CA ALA A 986 21.01 -34.43 -0.18
C ALA A 986 19.82 -34.76 -1.11
N PRO A 987 19.01 -35.81 -0.86
CA PRO A 987 17.86 -36.14 -1.71
C PRO A 987 16.84 -35.02 -1.89
N THR A 988 16.83 -34.06 -0.96
CA THR A 988 15.98 -32.87 -1.00
C THR A 988 16.55 -31.75 -1.87
N GLN A 989 17.86 -31.79 -2.17
CA GLN A 989 18.56 -30.74 -2.88
C GLN A 989 18.59 -31.01 -4.39
N THR A 990 18.30 -29.98 -5.17
CA THR A 990 18.27 -30.02 -6.63
C THR A 990 19.14 -28.91 -7.20
N VAL A 991 20.00 -29.25 -8.16
CA VAL A 991 20.77 -28.26 -8.93
C VAL A 991 19.82 -27.60 -9.93
N ILE A 992 19.66 -26.28 -9.84
CA ILE A 992 18.73 -25.51 -10.67
C ILE A 992 19.42 -24.64 -11.72
N SER A 993 20.69 -24.32 -11.53
CA SER A 993 21.52 -23.67 -12.57
C SER A 993 22.99 -24.02 -12.37
N HIS A 994 23.80 -23.80 -13.39
CA HIS A 994 25.24 -24.08 -13.37
C HIS A 994 25.99 -23.28 -14.44
N TRP A 995 27.26 -22.94 -14.18
CA TRP A 995 28.09 -22.24 -15.16
C TRP A 995 29.58 -22.54 -14.95
N PRO A 996 30.41 -22.46 -16.02
CA PRO A 996 31.85 -22.59 -15.91
C PRO A 996 32.47 -21.38 -15.21
N ARG A 997 33.61 -21.60 -14.53
CA ARG A 997 34.44 -20.52 -13.95
C ARG A 997 35.79 -20.47 -14.64
N ASN A 998 35.88 -19.77 -15.77
CA ASN A 998 37.13 -19.65 -16.53
C ASN A 998 38.17 -18.79 -15.79
N SER A 999 37.76 -17.76 -15.04
CA SER A 999 38.61 -16.93 -14.16
C SER A 999 39.35 -17.79 -13.12
N SER A 1000 38.66 -18.82 -12.61
CA SER A 1000 39.14 -19.73 -11.58
C SER A 1000 39.88 -20.97 -12.14
N SER A 1001 39.97 -21.10 -13.47
CA SER A 1001 40.52 -22.26 -14.17
C SER A 1001 41.91 -22.00 -14.78
N VAL A 1002 42.69 -23.08 -15.03
CA VAL A 1002 44.01 -23.04 -15.66
C VAL A 1002 44.11 -24.12 -16.73
N GLY A 1003 44.29 -23.69 -17.97
CA GLY A 1003 44.50 -24.53 -19.14
C GLY A 1003 44.24 -23.74 -20.42
N VAL A 1004 44.58 -24.28 -21.59
CA VAL A 1004 44.42 -23.61 -22.88
C VAL A 1004 43.72 -24.50 -23.90
N SER A 1005 43.34 -23.94 -25.04
CA SER A 1005 42.70 -24.70 -26.11
C SER A 1005 43.69 -25.58 -26.87
N ALA A 1006 43.14 -26.53 -27.62
CA ALA A 1006 43.88 -27.35 -28.57
C ALA A 1006 44.23 -26.63 -29.89
N ALA A 1007 43.85 -25.36 -30.02
CA ALA A 1007 43.96 -24.58 -31.25
C ALA A 1007 45.41 -24.17 -31.56
N ASN A 1008 45.66 -23.94 -32.85
CA ASN A 1008 46.88 -23.35 -33.37
C ASN A 1008 46.47 -22.13 -34.22
N PRO A 1009 46.92 -20.89 -33.91
CA PRO A 1009 47.93 -20.52 -32.90
C PRO A 1009 47.48 -20.69 -31.44
N ILE A 1010 48.43 -20.97 -30.54
CA ILE A 1010 48.25 -20.98 -29.08
C ILE A 1010 48.16 -19.52 -28.61
N THR A 1011 46.98 -19.11 -28.13
CA THR A 1011 46.69 -17.73 -27.70
C THR A 1011 46.92 -17.49 -26.21
N GLY A 1012 47.00 -18.55 -25.40
CA GLY A 1012 47.12 -18.45 -23.95
C GLY A 1012 45.83 -18.03 -23.23
N ASP A 1013 44.70 -18.01 -23.94
CA ASP A 1013 43.38 -17.84 -23.31
C ASP A 1013 42.99 -19.09 -22.54
N THR A 1014 42.42 -18.89 -21.34
CA THR A 1014 41.88 -19.99 -20.55
C THR A 1014 40.80 -20.70 -21.36
N TYR A 1015 40.85 -22.02 -21.40
CA TYR A 1015 39.85 -22.83 -22.10
C TYR A 1015 39.67 -24.18 -21.44
N PHE A 1016 38.42 -24.61 -21.32
CA PHE A 1016 38.07 -26.01 -21.17
C PHE A 1016 36.70 -26.26 -21.81
N SER A 1017 36.48 -27.46 -22.34
CA SER A 1017 35.11 -27.90 -22.62
C SER A 1017 34.44 -28.21 -21.29
N TYR A 1018 33.19 -27.77 -21.13
CA TYR A 1018 32.38 -27.99 -19.95
C TYR A 1018 31.15 -28.83 -20.33
N THR A 1019 31.00 -30.00 -19.72
CA THR A 1019 29.91 -30.94 -20.04
C THR A 1019 29.29 -31.45 -18.74
N PRO A 1020 28.28 -30.74 -18.21
CA PRO A 1020 27.53 -31.18 -17.05
C PRO A 1020 26.49 -32.24 -17.43
N THR A 1021 26.31 -33.22 -16.56
CA THR A 1021 25.22 -34.21 -16.59
C THR A 1021 24.55 -34.16 -15.22
N ILE A 1022 23.35 -33.60 -15.17
CA ILE A 1022 22.63 -33.36 -13.92
C ILE A 1022 21.45 -34.33 -13.84
N SER A 1023 21.34 -35.04 -12.72
CA SER A 1023 20.25 -35.95 -12.40
C SER A 1023 19.83 -35.73 -10.96
N GLN A 1024 18.77 -34.95 -10.75
CA GLN A 1024 18.23 -34.60 -9.42
C GLN A 1024 19.31 -34.04 -8.48
N ASN A 1025 19.69 -34.82 -7.47
CA ASN A 1025 20.67 -34.48 -6.45
C ASN A 1025 22.10 -34.85 -6.82
N VAL A 1026 22.38 -35.20 -8.08
CA VAL A 1026 23.73 -35.56 -8.54
C VAL A 1026 24.09 -34.72 -9.76
N ALA A 1027 25.22 -34.01 -9.68
CA ALA A 1027 25.84 -33.34 -10.81
C ALA A 1027 27.17 -34.03 -11.15
N SER A 1028 27.25 -34.63 -12.34
CA SER A 1028 28.50 -35.13 -12.90
C SER A 1028 29.00 -34.17 -13.96
N VAL A 1029 30.13 -33.50 -13.72
CA VAL A 1029 30.69 -32.52 -14.66
C VAL A 1029 31.97 -33.07 -15.25
N THR A 1030 31.99 -33.26 -16.57
CA THR A 1030 33.22 -33.58 -17.28
C THR A 1030 33.79 -32.31 -17.90
N THR A 1031 35.07 -32.07 -17.68
CA THR A 1031 35.80 -30.94 -18.25
C THR A 1031 37.01 -31.43 -19.03
N THR A 1032 37.34 -30.78 -20.14
CA THR A 1032 38.57 -31.09 -20.90
C THR A 1032 39.32 -29.83 -21.24
N THR A 1033 40.58 -29.76 -20.83
CA THR A 1033 41.50 -28.67 -21.16
C THR A 1033 42.79 -29.21 -21.76
N PHE A 1034 43.66 -28.34 -22.24
CA PHE A 1034 44.94 -28.72 -22.83
C PHE A 1034 46.10 -27.93 -22.22
N CYS A 1035 47.29 -28.49 -22.31
CA CYS A 1035 48.53 -27.74 -22.21
C CYS A 1035 49.51 -28.18 -23.29
N TRP A 1036 50.51 -27.34 -23.53
CA TRP A 1036 51.54 -27.55 -24.52
C TRP A 1036 52.90 -27.53 -23.85
N PHE A 1037 53.73 -28.53 -24.11
CA PHE A 1037 55.14 -28.51 -23.77
C PHE A 1037 55.94 -28.10 -24.99
N ILE A 1038 56.43 -26.86 -24.99
CA ILE A 1038 57.23 -26.31 -26.09
C ILE A 1038 58.63 -26.90 -26.00
N THR A 1039 59.01 -27.73 -26.98
CA THR A 1039 60.28 -28.47 -26.96
C THR A 1039 61.40 -27.67 -27.63
N THR A 1040 61.22 -27.26 -28.89
CA THR A 1040 62.24 -26.54 -29.68
C THR A 1040 61.64 -25.45 -30.57
N SER A 1041 62.40 -24.40 -30.87
CA SER A 1041 62.06 -23.45 -31.95
C SER A 1041 62.28 -24.06 -33.33
N THR A 1042 61.69 -23.48 -34.37
CA THR A 1042 61.95 -23.89 -35.76
C THR A 1042 63.41 -23.72 -36.20
N ASN A 1043 64.23 -23.00 -35.43
CA ASN A 1043 65.69 -22.89 -35.60
C ASN A 1043 66.48 -23.87 -34.71
N SER A 1044 65.83 -24.91 -34.19
CA SER A 1044 66.40 -25.99 -33.36
C SER A 1044 66.97 -25.56 -32.00
N GLN A 1045 66.60 -24.39 -31.48
CA GLN A 1045 66.93 -24.03 -30.09
C GLN A 1045 65.96 -24.69 -29.11
N THR A 1046 66.47 -25.29 -28.03
CA THR A 1046 65.67 -25.89 -26.96
C THR A 1046 64.95 -24.83 -26.14
N VAL A 1047 63.65 -25.04 -25.88
CA VAL A 1047 62.79 -24.13 -25.09
C VAL A 1047 62.36 -24.78 -23.77
N ASN A 1048 61.84 -26.01 -23.82
CA ASN A 1048 61.39 -26.82 -22.68
C ASN A 1048 60.53 -26.08 -21.65
N LYS A 1049 59.43 -25.48 -22.09
CA LYS A 1049 58.49 -24.75 -21.22
C LYS A 1049 57.05 -25.20 -21.43
N TRP A 1050 56.27 -25.19 -20.37
CA TRP A 1050 54.84 -25.48 -20.41
C TRP A 1050 54.01 -24.24 -20.71
N ILE A 1051 52.91 -24.40 -21.44
CA ILE A 1051 51.89 -23.38 -21.66
C ILE A 1051 50.50 -24.00 -21.36
N PRO A 1052 49.71 -23.47 -20.40
CA PRO A 1052 50.10 -22.45 -19.42
C PRO A 1052 50.93 -23.07 -18.27
N ALA A 1053 50.73 -24.35 -17.96
CA ALA A 1053 51.41 -25.06 -16.88
C ALA A 1053 51.49 -26.57 -17.18
N ALA A 1054 52.24 -27.32 -16.37
CA ALA A 1054 52.32 -28.78 -16.51
C ALA A 1054 50.93 -29.42 -16.33
N PRO A 1055 50.67 -30.64 -16.87
CA PRO A 1055 49.39 -31.33 -16.70
C PRO A 1055 48.96 -31.43 -15.23
N SER A 1056 49.93 -31.62 -14.32
CA SER A 1056 49.73 -31.66 -12.86
C SER A 1056 49.42 -30.31 -12.21
N GLN A 1057 49.30 -29.23 -12.98
CA GLN A 1057 48.99 -27.88 -12.50
C GLN A 1057 47.75 -27.28 -13.21
N LEU A 1058 47.17 -27.99 -14.18
CA LEU A 1058 45.91 -27.58 -14.80
C LEU A 1058 44.77 -27.80 -13.82
N ARG A 1059 43.80 -26.90 -13.80
CA ARG A 1059 42.60 -27.01 -12.96
C ARG A 1059 41.40 -26.46 -13.70
N THR A 1060 40.23 -27.00 -13.42
CA THR A 1060 38.96 -26.55 -13.99
C THR A 1060 37.97 -26.36 -12.85
N ALA A 1061 37.17 -25.30 -12.93
CA ALA A 1061 36.21 -24.93 -11.90
C ALA A 1061 34.86 -24.55 -12.52
N TYR A 1062 33.79 -24.74 -11.75
CA TYR A 1062 32.41 -24.41 -12.10
C TYR A 1062 31.62 -24.09 -10.83
N SER A 1063 30.48 -23.44 -11.03
CA SER A 1063 29.51 -23.16 -9.98
C SER A 1063 28.21 -23.91 -10.26
N LEU A 1064 27.55 -24.34 -9.18
CA LEU A 1064 26.23 -24.93 -9.18
C LEU A 1064 25.34 -24.08 -8.26
N TYR A 1065 24.20 -23.66 -8.77
CA TYR A 1065 23.17 -23.03 -7.95
C TYR A 1065 22.16 -24.10 -7.53
N VAL A 1066 22.00 -24.28 -6.23
CA VAL A 1066 21.30 -25.43 -5.64
C VAL A 1066 20.13 -24.93 -4.81
N LYS A 1067 18.97 -25.60 -4.95
CA LYS A 1067 17.79 -25.42 -4.13
C LYS A 1067 17.57 -26.62 -3.21
N ASP A 1068 17.37 -26.42 -1.92
CA ASP A 1068 17.01 -27.44 -0.93
C ASP A 1068 15.50 -27.47 -0.68
N ASN A 1069 14.84 -28.51 -1.18
CA ASN A 1069 13.40 -28.73 -1.01
C ASN A 1069 13.03 -29.32 0.36
N ALA A 1070 13.99 -29.50 1.29
CA ALA A 1070 13.72 -29.95 2.67
C ALA A 1070 12.99 -28.88 3.49
N VAL A 1071 13.11 -27.62 3.06
CA VAL A 1071 12.42 -26.48 3.69
C VAL A 1071 11.05 -26.34 3.03
N THR A 1072 10.00 -26.76 3.73
CA THR A 1072 8.60 -26.48 3.33
C THR A 1072 8.27 -25.01 3.64
N GLY A 1073 8.79 -24.10 2.82
CA GLY A 1073 8.12 -22.85 2.54
C GLY A 1073 7.17 -23.09 1.36
N ILE A 1074 5.88 -22.79 1.54
CA ILE A 1074 4.91 -22.81 0.44
C ILE A 1074 5.16 -21.53 -0.36
N ASP A 1075 5.74 -21.65 -1.56
CA ASP A 1075 5.67 -20.61 -2.58
C ASP A 1075 4.56 -20.98 -3.58
N GLU A 1076 3.52 -20.16 -3.63
CA GLU A 1076 2.54 -20.14 -4.73
C GLU A 1076 3.21 -19.44 -5.92
N ALA A 1077 3.55 -20.19 -6.98
CA ALA A 1077 3.92 -19.58 -8.25
C ALA A 1077 2.64 -19.24 -9.02
N GLU A 1078 2.30 -17.96 -9.13
CA GLU A 1078 1.29 -17.48 -10.09
C GLU A 1078 1.89 -17.51 -11.50
N LEU A 1079 1.15 -18.03 -12.48
CA LEU A 1079 1.42 -17.67 -13.87
C LEU A 1079 0.80 -16.30 -14.15
N GLU A 1080 1.53 -15.44 -14.86
CA GLU A 1080 1.05 -14.17 -15.42
C GLU A 1080 -0.20 -14.32 -16.32
N SER A 1081 -0.56 -15.55 -16.71
CA SER A 1081 -1.59 -15.85 -17.71
C SER A 1081 -3.01 -16.04 -17.17
N GLY A 1082 -3.25 -16.02 -15.86
CA GLY A 1082 -4.56 -16.29 -15.26
C GLY A 1082 -5.08 -17.72 -15.54
N PHE A 1083 -5.40 -18.49 -14.50
CA PHE A 1083 -5.93 -19.86 -14.67
C PHE A 1083 -7.00 -20.11 -13.64
N ASN A 1084 -8.27 -20.08 -14.02
CA ASN A 1084 -9.41 -20.20 -13.12
C ASN A 1084 -10.30 -21.37 -13.50
N ILE A 1085 -10.81 -22.06 -12.48
CA ILE A 1085 -11.70 -23.21 -12.65
C ILE A 1085 -12.97 -22.93 -11.87
N TYR A 1086 -14.11 -22.87 -12.57
CA TYR A 1086 -15.39 -22.62 -11.93
C TYR A 1086 -16.56 -23.29 -12.66
N PRO A 1087 -17.64 -23.66 -11.94
CA PRO A 1087 -17.68 -23.75 -10.48
C PRO A 1087 -16.73 -24.86 -9.98
N ASN A 1088 -16.13 -24.64 -8.81
CA ASN A 1088 -15.27 -25.61 -8.15
C ASN A 1088 -15.41 -25.44 -6.63
N PRO A 1089 -16.17 -26.30 -5.93
CA PRO A 1089 -16.65 -27.63 -6.35
C PRO A 1089 -17.74 -27.62 -7.45
N SER A 1090 -17.88 -28.72 -8.21
CA SER A 1090 -18.95 -28.91 -9.20
C SER A 1090 -19.40 -30.37 -9.32
N ASN A 1091 -20.68 -30.59 -9.65
CA ASN A 1091 -21.27 -31.94 -9.76
C ASN A 1091 -21.42 -32.42 -11.22
N SER A 1092 -21.29 -31.53 -12.21
CA SER A 1092 -21.65 -31.86 -13.59
C SER A 1092 -20.68 -31.35 -14.65
N GLN A 1093 -20.22 -30.12 -14.55
CA GLN A 1093 -19.24 -29.54 -15.48
C GLN A 1093 -18.43 -28.44 -14.81
N ILE A 1094 -17.19 -28.28 -15.25
CA ILE A 1094 -16.31 -27.19 -14.86
C ILE A 1094 -15.91 -26.41 -16.10
N THR A 1095 -15.81 -25.10 -15.98
CA THR A 1095 -15.24 -24.22 -16.99
C THR A 1095 -13.86 -23.77 -16.52
N ILE A 1096 -12.92 -23.80 -17.44
CA ILE A 1096 -11.52 -23.53 -17.22
C ILE A 1096 -11.15 -22.35 -18.09
N ASP A 1097 -10.98 -21.20 -17.45
CA ASP A 1097 -10.63 -19.95 -18.10
C ASP A 1097 -9.16 -19.65 -17.92
N TYR A 1098 -8.51 -19.24 -18.99
CA TYR A 1098 -7.11 -18.83 -18.97
C TYR A 1098 -6.80 -17.88 -20.11
N TYR A 1099 -5.81 -17.01 -19.94
CA TYR A 1099 -5.38 -16.07 -20.98
C TYR A 1099 -4.17 -16.62 -21.74
N LEU A 1100 -4.17 -16.49 -23.07
CA LEU A 1100 -3.00 -16.76 -23.90
C LEU A 1100 -2.38 -15.44 -24.37
N LEU A 1101 -1.11 -15.20 -24.05
CA LEU A 1101 -0.41 -13.97 -24.46
C LEU A 1101 -0.12 -13.92 -25.97
N THR A 1102 0.06 -15.08 -26.59
CA THR A 1102 0.33 -15.24 -28.03
C THR A 1102 -0.51 -16.39 -28.59
N GLU A 1103 -0.62 -16.46 -29.92
CA GLU A 1103 -1.30 -17.58 -30.57
C GLU A 1103 -0.50 -18.87 -30.35
N THR A 1104 -1.03 -19.79 -29.54
CA THR A 1104 -0.33 -21.03 -29.16
C THR A 1104 -1.32 -22.16 -28.86
N ASP A 1105 -0.81 -23.39 -28.88
CA ASP A 1105 -1.53 -24.56 -28.41
C ASP A 1105 -1.69 -24.52 -26.88
N SER A 1106 -2.82 -25.01 -26.41
CA SER A 1106 -3.11 -25.19 -24.99
C SER A 1106 -3.72 -26.56 -24.75
N GLU A 1107 -3.43 -27.12 -23.59
CA GLU A 1107 -3.94 -28.42 -23.17
C GLU A 1107 -4.43 -28.38 -21.75
N VAL A 1108 -5.65 -28.85 -21.54
CA VAL A 1108 -6.25 -29.03 -20.24
C VAL A 1108 -6.37 -30.52 -19.95
N ALA A 1109 -5.73 -30.99 -18.90
CA ALA A 1109 -5.71 -32.39 -18.48
C ALA A 1109 -6.20 -32.55 -17.04
N ILE A 1110 -7.19 -33.40 -16.79
CA ILE A 1110 -7.71 -33.74 -15.47
C ILE A 1110 -7.15 -35.10 -15.03
N TYR A 1111 -6.64 -35.17 -13.81
CA TYR A 1111 -6.10 -36.37 -13.17
C TYR A 1111 -6.88 -36.68 -11.89
N ASP A 1112 -6.99 -37.95 -11.52
CA ASP A 1112 -7.49 -38.34 -10.20
C ASP A 1112 -6.44 -38.16 -9.10
N ALA A 1113 -6.84 -38.33 -7.84
CA ALA A 1113 -5.96 -38.18 -6.67
C ALA A 1113 -4.73 -39.12 -6.67
N THR A 1114 -4.68 -40.14 -7.53
CA THR A 1114 -3.51 -41.03 -7.68
C THR A 1114 -2.59 -40.60 -8.82
N GLY A 1115 -2.94 -39.52 -9.54
CA GLY A 1115 -2.19 -38.99 -10.69
C GLY A 1115 -2.53 -39.69 -12.01
N LYS A 1116 -3.60 -40.49 -12.07
CA LYS A 1116 -4.04 -41.13 -13.32
C LYS A 1116 -4.86 -40.13 -14.15
N LEU A 1117 -4.51 -39.99 -15.44
CA LEU A 1117 -5.21 -39.11 -16.38
C LEU A 1117 -6.66 -39.60 -16.62
N ILE A 1118 -7.60 -38.67 -16.50
CA ILE A 1118 -9.05 -38.90 -16.57
C ILE A 1118 -9.65 -38.30 -17.84
N ALA A 1119 -9.33 -37.04 -18.14
CA ALA A 1119 -9.79 -36.34 -19.32
C ALA A 1119 -8.71 -35.40 -19.82
N GLN A 1120 -8.61 -35.21 -21.14
CA GLN A 1120 -7.64 -34.32 -21.76
C GLN A 1120 -8.30 -33.61 -22.95
N HIS A 1121 -8.13 -32.31 -23.02
CA HIS A 1121 -8.62 -31.45 -24.07
C HIS A 1121 -7.47 -30.59 -24.57
N THR A 1122 -7.04 -30.85 -25.80
CA THR A 1122 -6.00 -30.07 -26.47
C THR A 1122 -6.68 -29.19 -27.52
N LEU A 1123 -6.36 -27.90 -27.48
CA LEU A 1123 -6.83 -26.89 -28.43
C LEU A 1123 -5.63 -26.33 -29.17
N GLU A 1124 -5.55 -26.65 -30.45
CA GLU A 1124 -4.45 -26.22 -31.33
C GLU A 1124 -4.70 -24.81 -31.88
N ASN A 1125 -3.63 -24.04 -32.07
CA ASN A 1125 -3.56 -22.69 -32.63
C ASN A 1125 -4.66 -21.75 -32.07
N GLN A 1126 -4.73 -21.63 -30.74
CA GLN A 1126 -5.66 -20.69 -30.11
C GLN A 1126 -5.07 -19.28 -30.17
N ASN A 1127 -5.83 -18.32 -30.71
CA ASN A 1127 -5.42 -16.91 -30.77
C ASN A 1127 -5.07 -16.36 -29.38
N SER A 1128 -4.19 -15.36 -29.32
CA SER A 1128 -3.94 -14.60 -28.09
C SER A 1128 -5.25 -13.99 -27.55
N GLY A 1129 -5.48 -14.08 -26.25
CA GLY A 1129 -6.70 -13.61 -25.57
C GLY A 1129 -7.22 -14.62 -24.54
N ASN A 1130 -8.37 -14.28 -23.94
CA ASN A 1130 -9.07 -15.18 -23.02
C ASN A 1130 -9.57 -16.43 -23.74
N GLN A 1131 -9.21 -17.58 -23.19
CA GLN A 1131 -9.70 -18.90 -23.55
C GLN A 1131 -10.59 -19.43 -22.43
N SER A 1132 -11.58 -20.22 -22.82
CA SER A 1132 -12.52 -20.86 -21.91
C SER A 1132 -12.83 -22.25 -22.41
N VAL A 1133 -12.58 -23.26 -21.58
CA VAL A 1133 -12.85 -24.67 -21.90
C VAL A 1133 -13.78 -25.26 -20.86
N THR A 1134 -14.98 -25.68 -21.28
CA THR A 1134 -15.91 -26.39 -20.39
C THR A 1134 -15.75 -27.89 -20.54
N ILE A 1135 -15.49 -28.58 -19.43
CA ILE A 1135 -15.34 -30.03 -19.34
C ILE A 1135 -16.49 -30.61 -18.52
N ASN A 1136 -17.18 -31.59 -19.09
CA ASN A 1136 -18.21 -32.35 -18.37
C ASN A 1136 -17.54 -33.37 -17.43
N ILE A 1137 -17.80 -33.23 -16.13
CA ILE A 1137 -17.31 -34.11 -15.07
C ILE A 1137 -18.42 -34.90 -14.38
N SER A 1138 -19.65 -34.91 -14.91
CA SER A 1138 -20.81 -35.55 -14.27
C SER A 1138 -20.69 -37.06 -14.14
N HIS A 1139 -19.80 -37.66 -14.94
CA HIS A 1139 -19.53 -39.09 -14.95
C HIS A 1139 -18.40 -39.50 -13.98
N LEU A 1140 -17.70 -38.54 -13.38
CA LEU A 1140 -16.65 -38.79 -12.39
C LEU A 1140 -17.26 -39.08 -11.02
N ALA A 1141 -16.62 -39.97 -10.25
CA ALA A 1141 -17.01 -40.25 -8.88
C ALA A 1141 -16.68 -39.07 -7.96
N ASP A 1142 -17.42 -38.88 -6.87
CA ASP A 1142 -17.20 -37.79 -5.92
C ASP A 1142 -15.81 -37.92 -5.26
N GLY A 1143 -15.05 -36.82 -5.27
CA GLY A 1143 -13.66 -36.82 -4.85
C GLY A 1143 -12.83 -35.65 -5.38
N LEU A 1144 -11.56 -35.64 -5.00
CA LEU A 1144 -10.58 -34.62 -5.42
C LEU A 1144 -9.87 -35.06 -6.70
N TYR A 1145 -9.81 -34.16 -7.67
CA TYR A 1145 -9.09 -34.29 -8.93
C TYR A 1145 -8.12 -33.11 -9.09
N LEU A 1146 -7.15 -33.24 -9.99
CA LEU A 1146 -6.20 -32.19 -10.34
C LEU A 1146 -6.40 -31.81 -11.80
N CYS A 1147 -6.56 -30.52 -12.06
CA CYS A 1147 -6.57 -29.96 -13.40
C CYS A 1147 -5.22 -29.34 -13.69
N ASN A 1148 -4.57 -29.81 -14.74
CA ASN A 1148 -3.37 -29.19 -15.28
C ASN A 1148 -3.75 -28.42 -16.53
N LEU A 1149 -3.44 -27.14 -16.56
CA LEU A 1149 -3.38 -26.37 -17.80
C LEU A 1149 -1.93 -26.31 -18.23
N LYS A 1150 -1.68 -26.74 -19.46
CA LYS A 1150 -0.42 -26.62 -20.15
C LYS A 1150 -0.55 -25.63 -21.29
N VAL A 1151 0.30 -24.61 -21.32
CA VAL A 1151 0.40 -23.64 -22.42
C VAL A 1151 1.87 -23.57 -22.80
N GLY A 1152 2.20 -23.97 -24.02
CA GLY A 1152 3.61 -24.19 -24.41
C GLY A 1152 4.30 -25.19 -23.48
N ASP A 1153 5.39 -24.77 -22.82
CA ASP A 1153 6.17 -25.59 -21.88
C ASP A 1153 5.79 -25.39 -20.39
N GLN A 1154 4.90 -24.46 -20.09
CA GLN A 1154 4.45 -24.17 -18.72
C GLN A 1154 3.26 -25.05 -18.33
N ILE A 1155 3.25 -25.57 -17.10
CA ILE A 1155 2.13 -26.33 -16.54
C ILE A 1155 1.74 -25.71 -15.20
N VAL A 1156 0.46 -25.37 -15.05
CA VAL A 1156 -0.12 -25.00 -13.75
C VAL A 1156 -1.20 -25.99 -13.37
N SER A 1157 -1.19 -26.37 -12.10
CA SER A 1157 -2.13 -27.31 -11.52
C SER A 1157 -3.08 -26.62 -10.54
N LYS A 1158 -4.39 -26.78 -10.72
CA LYS A 1158 -5.41 -26.41 -9.73
C LYS A 1158 -6.24 -27.62 -9.36
N ARG A 1159 -6.67 -27.69 -8.10
CA ARG A 1159 -7.52 -28.77 -7.60
C ARG A 1159 -8.93 -28.59 -8.14
N ILE A 1160 -9.59 -29.68 -8.53
CA ILE A 1160 -11.03 -29.76 -8.80
C ILE A 1160 -11.67 -30.62 -7.72
N VAL A 1161 -12.75 -30.16 -7.12
CA VAL A 1161 -13.58 -30.94 -6.20
C VAL A 1161 -14.86 -31.36 -6.91
N LYS A 1162 -15.07 -32.66 -7.09
CA LYS A 1162 -16.32 -33.24 -7.58
C LYS A 1162 -17.16 -33.68 -6.37
N ASN A 1163 -18.35 -33.09 -6.24
CA ASN A 1163 -19.30 -33.39 -5.16
C ASN A 1163 -20.49 -34.24 -5.61
#